data_AF-A0A0G2FVE6-F1
#
_entry.id   AF-A0A0G2FVE6-F1
#
_cell.length_a   1.000
_cell.length_b   1.000
_cell.length_c   1.000
_cell.angle_alpha   90.00
_cell.angle_beta   90.00
_cell.angle_gamma   90.00
#
_symmetry.space_group_name_H-M   'P 1'
#
loop_
_entity.id
_entity.type
_entity.pdbx_description
1 polymer ?
#
loop_
_entity_poly.entity_id
_entity_poly.type
_entity_poly.pdbx_seq_one_letter_code
_entity_poly.pdbx_strand_id
1 'polypeptide(L)'
;MQATASPTSPRSGNHIQTGSYTLRKLLSDIPLSADGNDQDVRITCVEFWNENLYIGTSAAEILHFVLIPPEPNDPLGQPSFIIASRLQPAFTQQSTAGVQQILLLPNVNKACILCNNALTFYTLPELSPAFASQKPISCVWVGGVDQNGSPQNDSEQGAVIMMCLRSRIQLVRIAEEPRRIRNIEFGGCLSTSRRDDFACVADTHSYALLDVVHQQKIPLFPISSLDEDAASTVGGASQDISSQVDLATSIAASMPSAEQPEEGYILAVIKRKTEHGMVSGVEIQRWDLDPGEGIASKEWLNLSMLSSSLGEDVHHTRYSSQALGIRTVSTETEVNLSEISDILSLRRVHLRARRRGGSISVSASEKIDLDKKVEADKERDEVAFTSRLCKFKSHNVLWNNNEVWWVVRNPLIVQLDAKLKLAQSATPGSRQIEPNFEDVVYLLNSIRGLEPRNEAEFLGFTYIRQKASLLLFMDLILRTESGTFAYEINKRGTEEALIEGEIDPRVILALLPNLSGEVIQGEKGIWVQGGLKDVVEKFLAQQNPSKFPTDPAGPFGDNLLQLIKRYLLVWRRKKGFGSVADEEEEFRKYLSRIRDQPMVEEYGTWLANRNPKLGVQVFADENSRVKFKHEEAVSLLKEKAPAAVKEYLEYLVYGKKVSCEPCEATR
;
A
#
# COMPACT_ATOMS: atom_id res chain seq x y z
N MET A 1 -26.30 -30.23 -15.40
CA MET A 1 -26.47 -29.17 -14.39
C MET A 1 -25.18 -29.07 -13.60
N GLN A 2 -24.23 -28.25 -14.07
CA GLN A 2 -23.01 -27.90 -13.34
C GLN A 2 -23.03 -26.38 -13.19
N ALA A 3 -23.12 -25.91 -11.95
CA ALA A 3 -23.03 -24.51 -11.62
C ALA A 3 -21.54 -24.15 -11.51
N THR A 4 -21.08 -23.31 -12.42
CA THR A 4 -19.77 -22.66 -12.41
C THR A 4 -19.73 -21.64 -11.28
N ALA A 5 -19.00 -21.95 -10.20
CA ALA A 5 -18.66 -20.97 -9.16
C ALA A 5 -17.51 -20.09 -9.67
N SER A 6 -17.75 -18.78 -9.71
CA SER A 6 -16.75 -17.75 -9.97
C SER A 6 -15.67 -17.74 -8.87
N PRO A 7 -14.39 -17.48 -9.18
CA PRO A 7 -13.33 -17.43 -8.19
C PRO A 7 -13.46 -16.13 -7.39
N THR A 8 -14.02 -16.23 -6.18
CA THR A 8 -13.91 -15.17 -5.17
C THR A 8 -12.52 -15.25 -4.57
N SER A 9 -11.69 -14.24 -4.84
CA SER A 9 -10.46 -13.98 -4.09
C SER A 9 -10.76 -14.01 -2.58
N PRO A 10 -9.90 -14.62 -1.74
CA PRO A 10 -10.10 -14.64 -0.31
C PRO A 10 -10.02 -13.20 0.19
N ARG A 11 -11.17 -12.61 0.55
CA ARG A 11 -11.23 -11.32 1.22
C ARG A 11 -10.52 -11.49 2.57
N SER A 12 -9.28 -11.00 2.68
CA SER A 12 -8.59 -10.80 3.94
C SER A 12 -9.52 -10.02 4.89
N GLY A 13 -9.70 -10.50 6.12
CA GLY A 13 -10.54 -9.84 7.12
C GLY A 13 -10.23 -8.34 7.22
N ASN A 14 -11.29 -7.52 7.31
CA ASN A 14 -11.24 -6.05 7.37
C ASN A 14 -10.56 -5.55 8.66
N HIS A 15 -9.24 -5.73 8.79
CA HIS A 15 -8.45 -5.04 9.80
C HIS A 15 -7.95 -3.72 9.21
N ILE A 16 -8.36 -2.61 9.82
CA ILE A 16 -7.98 -1.27 9.36
C ILE A 16 -6.54 -0.99 9.81
N GLN A 17 -5.64 -0.77 8.85
CA GLN A 17 -4.20 -0.61 9.09
C GLN A 17 -3.76 0.84 8.86
N THR A 18 -3.65 1.60 9.96
CA THR A 18 -3.26 3.02 9.94
C THR A 18 -1.78 3.25 10.22
N GLY A 19 -1.06 2.21 10.64
CA GLY A 19 0.34 2.30 11.10
C GLY A 19 1.38 2.39 10.00
N SER A 20 2.62 2.71 10.35
CA SER A 20 3.76 2.88 9.45
C SER A 20 4.26 1.57 8.82
N TYR A 21 3.92 0.44 9.44
CA TYR A 21 4.22 -0.90 8.96
C TYR A 21 2.98 -1.80 9.00
N THR A 22 2.97 -2.79 8.11
CA THR A 22 1.92 -3.81 8.01
C THR A 22 2.51 -5.21 7.89
N LEU A 23 1.71 -6.23 8.20
CA LEU A 23 2.07 -7.63 8.12
C LEU A 23 1.50 -8.27 6.85
N ARG A 24 2.34 -9.03 6.13
CA ARG A 24 1.92 -9.91 5.04
C ARG A 24 2.30 -11.34 5.34
N LYS A 25 1.31 -12.22 5.32
CA LYS A 25 1.49 -13.63 5.66
C LYS A 25 2.47 -14.27 4.68
N LEU A 26 3.52 -14.90 5.19
CA LEU A 26 4.48 -15.64 4.38
C LEU A 26 4.16 -17.13 4.39
N LEU A 27 4.04 -17.71 5.59
CA LEU A 27 3.73 -19.12 5.78
C LEU A 27 3.04 -19.33 7.13
N SER A 28 2.02 -20.18 7.20
CA SER A 28 1.43 -20.66 8.46
C SER A 28 1.41 -22.17 8.53
N ASP A 29 0.96 -22.66 9.68
CA ASP A 29 0.75 -24.09 9.92
C ASP A 29 2.05 -24.85 9.71
N ILE A 30 3.16 -24.20 10.08
CA ILE A 30 4.50 -24.78 9.96
C ILE A 30 4.56 -26.01 10.87
N PRO A 31 4.86 -27.20 10.33
CA PRO A 31 4.98 -28.42 11.12
C PRO A 31 6.24 -28.33 11.97
N LEU A 32 6.12 -27.93 13.24
CA LEU A 32 7.28 -27.72 14.11
C LEU A 32 7.83 -29.04 14.66
N SER A 33 6.98 -30.07 14.81
CA SER A 33 7.35 -31.43 15.20
C SER A 33 7.19 -32.43 14.05
N ALA A 34 7.93 -33.54 14.08
CA ALA A 34 7.74 -34.67 13.16
C ALA A 34 6.59 -35.58 13.58
N ASP A 35 6.39 -35.70 14.90
CA ASP A 35 5.43 -36.64 15.49
C ASP A 35 4.07 -35.96 15.78
N GLY A 36 3.91 -34.69 15.39
CA GLY A 36 2.68 -33.91 15.57
C GLY A 36 2.45 -33.39 16.99
N ASN A 37 3.37 -33.64 17.93
CA ASN A 37 3.31 -33.04 19.26
C ASN A 37 4.08 -31.70 19.29
N ASP A 38 3.38 -30.62 18.92
CA ASP A 38 3.97 -29.28 18.76
C ASP A 38 4.02 -28.45 20.07
N GLN A 39 3.59 -29.00 21.21
CA GLN A 39 3.24 -28.18 22.38
C GLN A 39 4.40 -27.38 23.00
N ASP A 40 5.66 -27.73 22.73
CA ASP A 40 6.84 -27.07 23.30
C ASP A 40 7.88 -26.60 22.25
N VAL A 41 7.67 -26.89 20.97
CA VAL A 41 8.61 -26.50 19.91
C VAL A 41 8.24 -25.13 19.37
N ARG A 42 9.23 -24.24 19.24
CA ARG A 42 9.05 -22.87 18.75
C ARG A 42 10.08 -22.51 17.70
N ILE A 43 9.73 -21.55 16.85
CA ILE A 43 10.68 -20.91 15.93
C ILE A 43 11.68 -20.08 16.74
N THR A 44 12.96 -20.22 16.42
CA THR A 44 14.07 -19.49 17.08
C THR A 44 14.73 -18.48 16.16
N CYS A 45 14.85 -18.79 14.87
CA CYS A 45 15.37 -17.89 13.86
C CYS A 45 14.81 -18.25 12.48
N VAL A 46 14.77 -17.25 11.60
CA VAL A 46 14.32 -17.40 10.21
C VAL A 46 15.35 -16.76 9.29
N GLU A 47 15.59 -17.36 8.13
CA GLU A 47 16.31 -16.77 7.01
C GLU A 47 15.55 -17.00 5.72
N PHE A 48 15.67 -16.06 4.79
CA PHE A 48 15.10 -16.16 3.46
C PHE A 48 16.16 -15.76 2.43
N TRP A 49 16.35 -16.60 1.42
CA TRP A 49 17.30 -16.35 0.34
C TRP A 49 16.90 -17.11 -0.92
N ASN A 50 16.84 -16.40 -2.05
CA ASN A 50 16.61 -16.98 -3.38
C ASN A 50 15.44 -17.98 -3.38
N GLU A 51 14.27 -17.54 -2.92
CA GLU A 51 13.04 -18.36 -2.85
C GLU A 51 13.10 -19.55 -1.87
N ASN A 52 14.15 -19.64 -1.05
CA ASN A 52 14.29 -20.65 0.00
C ASN A 52 14.08 -20.01 1.38
N LEU A 53 13.19 -20.61 2.17
CA LEU A 53 12.89 -20.22 3.55
C LEU A 53 13.49 -21.25 4.51
N TYR A 54 14.40 -20.81 5.37
CA TYR A 54 15.05 -21.64 6.39
C TYR A 54 14.55 -21.23 7.77
N ILE A 55 13.99 -22.18 8.52
CA ILE A 55 13.42 -21.96 9.84
C ILE A 55 14.17 -22.83 10.84
N GLY A 56 14.85 -22.20 11.80
CA GLY A 56 15.43 -22.87 12.95
C GLY A 56 14.41 -23.04 14.08
N THR A 57 14.48 -24.18 14.78
CA THR A 57 13.58 -24.51 15.89
C THR A 57 14.32 -24.70 17.22
N SER A 58 13.58 -24.61 18.33
CA SER A 58 14.06 -24.97 19.67
C SER A 58 14.38 -26.46 19.83
N ALA A 59 13.86 -27.32 18.94
CA ALA A 59 14.14 -28.76 18.91
C ALA A 59 15.49 -29.11 18.25
N ALA A 60 16.32 -28.10 17.95
CA ALA A 60 17.58 -28.27 17.22
C ALA A 60 17.37 -28.80 15.79
N GLU A 61 16.27 -28.42 15.14
CA GLU A 61 15.98 -28.75 13.75
C GLU A 61 15.93 -27.51 12.86
N ILE A 62 16.21 -27.70 11.58
CA ILE A 62 16.02 -26.72 10.52
C ILE A 62 14.99 -27.28 9.55
N LEU A 63 13.95 -26.50 9.31
CA LEU A 63 12.96 -26.73 8.26
C LEU A 63 13.33 -25.87 7.07
N HIS A 64 13.52 -26.49 5.92
CA HIS A 64 13.84 -25.82 4.67
C HIS A 64 12.63 -25.93 3.75
N PHE A 65 12.09 -24.79 3.36
CA PHE A 65 11.00 -24.68 2.40
C PHE A 65 11.45 -23.99 1.12
N VAL A 66 10.84 -24.37 0.00
CA VAL A 66 11.03 -23.75 -1.31
C VAL A 66 9.72 -23.08 -1.72
N LEU A 67 9.80 -21.82 -2.11
CA LEU A 67 8.69 -21.06 -2.68
C LEU A 67 8.44 -21.53 -4.11
N ILE A 68 7.21 -21.94 -4.39
CA ILE A 68 6.73 -22.27 -5.73
C ILE A 68 5.91 -21.07 -6.22
N PRO A 69 6.33 -20.42 -7.33
CA PRO A 69 5.56 -19.34 -7.92
C PRO A 69 4.20 -19.85 -8.42
N PRO A 70 3.19 -18.98 -8.55
CA PRO A 70 1.91 -19.35 -9.12
C PRO A 70 2.05 -19.84 -10.57
N GLU A 71 1.11 -20.68 -11.01
CA GLU A 71 1.15 -21.24 -12.37
C GLU A 71 1.08 -20.13 -13.43
N PRO A 72 1.78 -20.26 -14.58
CA PRO A 72 1.77 -19.24 -15.64
C PRO A 72 0.38 -18.90 -16.19
N ASN A 73 -0.54 -19.87 -16.12
CA ASN A 73 -1.93 -19.72 -16.58
C ASN A 73 -2.86 -19.11 -15.51
N ASP A 74 -2.39 -19.01 -14.26
CA ASP A 74 -3.06 -18.31 -13.16
C ASP A 74 -2.08 -17.36 -12.45
N PRO A 75 -1.65 -16.27 -13.11
CA PRO A 75 -0.72 -15.30 -12.54
C PRO A 75 -1.30 -14.53 -11.34
N LEU A 76 -2.59 -14.70 -11.04
CA LEU A 76 -3.26 -14.18 -9.84
C LEU A 76 -3.25 -15.20 -8.68
N GLY A 77 -2.78 -16.42 -8.92
CA GLY A 77 -2.59 -17.44 -7.89
C GLY A 77 -1.61 -16.97 -6.81
N GLN A 78 -1.81 -17.44 -5.58
CA GLN A 78 -0.87 -17.18 -4.48
C GLN A 78 0.30 -18.15 -4.58
N PRO A 79 1.56 -17.68 -4.37
CA PRO A 79 2.69 -18.59 -4.32
C PRO A 79 2.54 -19.51 -3.10
N SER A 80 3.08 -20.72 -3.19
CA SER A 80 2.96 -21.74 -2.15
C SER A 80 4.33 -22.24 -1.71
N PHE A 81 4.47 -22.68 -0.47
CA PHE A 81 5.70 -23.30 0.01
C PHE A 81 5.55 -24.81 0.07
N ILE A 82 6.62 -25.51 -0.31
CA ILE A 82 6.78 -26.94 -0.04
C ILE A 82 7.96 -27.16 0.90
N ILE A 83 7.84 -28.12 1.81
CA ILE A 83 8.99 -28.53 2.62
C ILE A 83 9.95 -29.34 1.76
N ALA A 84 11.18 -28.86 1.59
CA ALA A 84 12.23 -29.52 0.84
C ALA A 84 13.04 -30.48 1.74
N SER A 85 13.37 -30.05 2.96
CA SER A 85 14.08 -30.90 3.91
C SER A 85 13.82 -30.52 5.37
N ARG A 86 14.03 -31.50 6.27
CA ARG A 86 14.14 -31.30 7.72
C ARG A 86 15.50 -31.86 8.14
N LEU A 87 16.33 -31.02 8.73
CA LEU A 87 17.71 -31.33 9.08
C LEU A 87 17.95 -31.11 10.57
N GLN A 88 18.67 -32.03 11.21
CA GLN A 88 19.22 -31.83 12.56
C GLN A 88 20.71 -31.51 12.47
N PRO A 89 21.14 -30.26 12.75
CA PRO A 89 22.55 -29.90 12.71
C PRO A 89 23.38 -30.66 13.74
N ALA A 90 24.64 -30.97 13.42
CA ALA A 90 25.53 -31.63 14.37
C ALA A 90 25.92 -30.69 15.53
N PHE A 91 25.79 -31.18 16.76
CA PHE A 91 26.21 -30.47 17.98
C PHE A 91 26.92 -31.41 18.96
N THR A 92 27.76 -30.86 19.83
CA THR A 92 28.57 -31.64 20.78
C THR A 92 27.85 -31.91 22.10
N GLN A 93 27.04 -30.96 22.56
CA GLN A 93 26.30 -31.04 23.82
C GLN A 93 24.86 -30.62 23.59
N GLN A 94 23.91 -31.38 24.15
CA GLN A 94 22.51 -31.01 24.07
C GLN A 94 22.25 -29.81 24.98
N SER A 95 21.59 -28.80 24.43
CA SER A 95 21.17 -27.59 25.14
C SER A 95 19.71 -27.32 24.82
N THR A 96 19.05 -26.48 25.61
CA THR A 96 17.69 -26.01 25.37
C THR A 96 17.61 -24.85 24.38
N ALA A 97 18.77 -24.39 23.88
CA ALA A 97 18.86 -23.26 22.95
C ALA A 97 18.35 -23.60 21.53
N GLY A 98 18.50 -24.85 21.10
CA GLY A 98 18.15 -25.29 19.75
C GLY A 98 19.02 -24.62 18.69
N VAL A 99 18.43 -24.37 17.52
CA VAL A 99 19.08 -23.58 16.46
C VAL A 99 19.06 -22.11 16.88
N GLN A 100 20.22 -21.52 17.15
CA GLN A 100 20.33 -20.14 17.62
C GLN A 100 20.43 -19.15 16.46
N GLN A 101 21.14 -19.53 15.40
CA GLN A 101 21.39 -18.64 14.28
C GLN A 101 21.65 -19.42 12.99
N ILE A 102 21.09 -18.91 11.90
CA ILE A 102 21.41 -19.31 10.53
C ILE A 102 22.03 -18.08 9.87
N LEU A 103 23.27 -18.18 9.41
CA LEU A 103 23.96 -17.13 8.65
C LEU A 103 24.19 -17.65 7.23
N LEU A 104 23.56 -17.00 6.25
CA LEU A 104 23.71 -17.34 4.85
C LEU A 104 24.93 -16.60 4.27
N LEU A 105 25.72 -17.29 3.45
CA LEU A 105 26.85 -16.74 2.70
C LEU A 105 26.66 -17.02 1.21
N PRO A 106 25.77 -16.28 0.51
CA PRO A 106 25.45 -16.52 -0.90
C PRO A 106 26.65 -16.50 -1.82
N ASN A 107 27.60 -15.59 -1.60
CA ASN A 107 28.78 -15.39 -2.47
C ASN A 107 29.68 -16.64 -2.57
N VAL A 108 29.59 -17.55 -1.59
CA VAL A 108 30.35 -18.82 -1.57
C VAL A 108 29.46 -20.06 -1.56
N ASN A 109 28.14 -19.88 -1.73
CA ASN A 109 27.11 -20.92 -1.64
C ASN A 109 27.24 -21.76 -0.37
N LYS A 110 27.44 -21.11 0.79
CA LYS A 110 27.54 -21.77 2.11
C LYS A 110 26.57 -21.14 3.11
N ALA A 111 26.26 -21.89 4.16
CA ALA A 111 25.57 -21.42 5.35
C ALA A 111 26.32 -21.86 6.60
N CYS A 112 26.36 -20.96 7.58
CA CYS A 112 26.87 -21.23 8.92
C CYS A 112 25.68 -21.39 9.86
N ILE A 113 25.58 -22.53 10.52
CA ILE A 113 24.46 -22.84 11.41
C ILE A 113 25.01 -23.03 12.82
N LEU A 114 24.55 -22.17 13.72
CA LEU A 114 24.84 -22.22 15.14
C LEU A 114 23.70 -22.94 15.86
N CYS A 115 23.98 -24.13 16.39
CA CYS A 115 23.00 -24.95 17.09
C CYS A 115 23.59 -25.44 18.40
N ASN A 116 22.92 -25.20 19.53
CA ASN A 116 23.40 -25.58 20.87
C ASN A 116 24.87 -25.19 21.15
N ASN A 117 25.23 -23.95 20.80
CA ASN A 117 26.59 -23.38 20.88
C ASN A 117 27.65 -24.13 20.04
N ALA A 118 27.22 -24.90 19.05
CA ALA A 118 28.08 -25.60 18.12
C ALA A 118 27.85 -25.06 16.69
N LEU A 119 28.90 -24.50 16.10
CA LEU A 119 28.89 -23.98 14.74
C LEU A 119 29.26 -25.07 13.75
N THR A 120 28.42 -25.23 12.73
CA THR A 120 28.60 -26.17 11.61
C THR A 120 28.35 -25.47 10.28
N PHE A 121 28.84 -26.04 9.18
CA PHE A 121 28.84 -25.42 7.85
C PHE A 121 28.13 -26.31 6.84
N TYR A 122 27.29 -25.70 6.02
CA TYR A 122 26.47 -26.38 5.02
C TYR A 122 26.54 -25.67 3.68
N THR A 123 26.15 -26.36 2.61
CA THR A 123 26.01 -25.84 1.26
C THR A 123 24.63 -25.23 1.05
N LEU A 124 24.52 -24.21 0.21
CA LEU A 124 23.25 -23.64 -0.22
C LEU A 124 22.83 -24.15 -1.60
N PRO A 125 21.52 -24.30 -1.88
CA PRO A 125 20.40 -24.13 -0.95
C PRO A 125 20.07 -25.36 -0.07
N GLU A 126 20.53 -26.56 -0.40
CA GLU A 126 19.98 -27.82 0.16
C GLU A 126 20.44 -28.15 1.59
N LEU A 127 21.35 -27.35 2.16
CA LEU A 127 21.93 -27.58 3.48
C LEU A 127 22.63 -28.94 3.65
N SER A 128 23.36 -29.40 2.63
CA SER A 128 24.24 -30.57 2.78
C SER A 128 25.55 -30.17 3.49
N PRO A 129 26.12 -31.01 4.39
CA PRO A 129 27.36 -30.67 5.11
C PRO A 129 28.48 -30.23 4.15
N ALA A 130 29.04 -29.04 4.40
CA ALA A 130 29.98 -28.41 3.46
C ALA A 130 31.39 -29.01 3.52
N PHE A 131 31.83 -29.48 4.70
CA PHE A 131 33.20 -29.91 4.93
C PHE A 131 33.22 -31.27 5.64
N ALA A 132 33.58 -32.33 4.92
CA ALA A 132 33.45 -33.72 5.38
C ALA A 132 34.24 -34.07 6.66
N SER A 133 35.31 -33.33 6.97
CA SER A 133 36.24 -33.63 8.07
C SER A 133 36.13 -32.66 9.26
N GLN A 134 35.21 -31.70 9.23
CA GLN A 134 35.15 -30.64 10.23
C GLN A 134 34.23 -30.98 11.39
N LYS A 135 34.79 -30.98 12.61
CA LYS A 135 34.02 -31.15 13.84
C LYS A 135 33.26 -29.85 14.21
N PRO A 136 32.11 -29.96 14.89
CA PRO A 136 31.39 -28.78 15.38
C PRO A 136 32.28 -27.89 16.26
N ILE A 137 32.26 -26.58 16.01
CA ILE A 137 33.11 -25.60 16.71
C ILE A 137 32.30 -24.96 17.83
N SER A 138 32.82 -24.99 19.07
CA SER A 138 32.19 -24.27 20.19
C SER A 138 32.17 -22.77 19.91
N CYS A 139 31.00 -22.20 19.69
CA CYS A 139 30.80 -20.82 19.28
C CYS A 139 29.56 -20.24 19.97
N VAL A 140 29.57 -18.95 20.27
CA VAL A 140 28.47 -18.25 20.96
C VAL A 140 27.66 -17.42 19.97
N TRP A 141 28.32 -16.88 18.94
CA TRP A 141 27.70 -16.05 17.90
C TRP A 141 28.52 -16.10 16.61
N VAL A 142 27.88 -16.01 15.45
CA VAL A 142 28.55 -15.99 14.14
C VAL A 142 27.98 -14.89 13.25
N GLY A 143 28.80 -14.15 12.50
CA GLY A 143 28.31 -13.07 11.65
C GLY A 143 29.43 -12.14 11.18
N GLY A 144 29.20 -10.82 11.19
CA GLY A 144 30.26 -9.84 10.90
C GLY A 144 30.79 -9.90 9.47
N VAL A 145 29.92 -10.30 8.52
CA VAL A 145 30.18 -10.15 7.08
C VAL A 145 30.32 -8.66 6.78
N ASP A 146 31.16 -8.32 5.80
CA ASP A 146 31.36 -6.92 5.41
C ASP A 146 30.08 -6.35 4.80
N GLN A 147 29.55 -5.27 5.38
CA GLN A 147 28.39 -4.57 4.81
C GLN A 147 28.78 -3.61 3.68
N ASN A 148 30.06 -3.26 3.54
CA ASN A 148 30.58 -2.45 2.42
C ASN A 148 31.19 -3.31 1.31
N GLY A 149 31.35 -4.62 1.55
CA GLY A 149 31.93 -5.56 0.59
C GLY A 149 31.08 -5.68 -0.67
N SER A 150 31.73 -5.55 -1.84
CA SER A 150 31.06 -5.78 -3.12
C SER A 150 30.92 -7.29 -3.38
N PRO A 151 29.74 -7.80 -3.78
CA PRO A 151 29.54 -9.23 -4.03
C PRO A 151 30.40 -9.79 -5.19
N GLN A 152 30.86 -8.94 -6.11
CA GLN A 152 31.74 -9.34 -7.23
C GLN A 152 33.14 -9.78 -6.76
N ASN A 153 33.74 -9.09 -5.79
CA ASN A 153 35.10 -9.39 -5.30
C ASN A 153 35.16 -10.62 -4.37
N ASP A 154 34.03 -10.99 -3.75
CA ASP A 154 33.97 -12.07 -2.77
C ASP A 154 33.96 -13.48 -3.40
N SER A 155 33.54 -13.61 -4.66
CA SER A 155 33.44 -14.92 -5.32
C SER A 155 34.81 -15.59 -5.54
N GLU A 156 35.87 -14.80 -5.78
CA GLU A 156 37.24 -15.30 -5.95
C GLU A 156 38.01 -15.42 -4.63
N GLN A 157 37.69 -14.60 -3.63
CA GLN A 157 38.44 -14.51 -2.36
C GLN A 157 37.78 -15.23 -1.18
N GLY A 158 36.52 -15.64 -1.29
CA GLY A 158 35.73 -16.23 -0.22
C GLY A 158 35.20 -15.21 0.78
N ALA A 159 34.20 -15.61 1.57
CA ALA A 159 33.51 -14.74 2.53
C ALA A 159 34.24 -14.69 3.88
N VAL A 160 34.48 -13.48 4.42
CA VAL A 160 35.09 -13.32 5.75
C VAL A 160 34.01 -13.09 6.81
N ILE A 161 34.02 -13.95 7.83
CA ILE A 161 33.09 -13.91 8.96
C ILE A 161 33.84 -13.73 10.28
N MET A 162 33.13 -13.21 11.28
CA MET A 162 33.53 -13.15 12.69
C MET A 162 32.83 -14.28 13.45
N MET A 163 33.63 -15.13 14.10
CA MET A 163 33.18 -16.20 14.98
C MET A 163 33.47 -15.81 16.43
N CYS A 164 32.44 -15.53 17.20
CA CYS A 164 32.57 -15.20 18.61
C CYS A 164 32.67 -16.48 19.43
N LEU A 165 33.84 -16.69 20.03
CA LEU A 165 34.11 -17.74 21.01
C LEU A 165 33.94 -17.12 22.41
N ARG A 166 33.98 -17.95 23.47
CA ARG A 166 33.72 -17.46 24.84
C ARG A 166 34.63 -16.29 25.27
N SER A 167 35.91 -16.32 24.90
CA SER A 167 36.91 -15.35 25.34
C SER A 167 37.50 -14.47 24.23
N ARG A 168 37.14 -14.71 22.97
CA ARG A 168 37.73 -14.01 21.83
C ARG A 168 36.82 -14.05 20.61
N ILE A 169 37.04 -13.11 19.69
CA ILE A 169 36.47 -13.16 18.35
C ILE A 169 37.54 -13.71 17.40
N GLN A 170 37.15 -14.63 16.52
CA GLN A 170 38.03 -15.21 15.51
C GLN A 170 37.53 -14.83 14.12
N LEU A 171 38.35 -14.13 13.34
CA LEU A 171 38.08 -13.86 11.93
C LEU A 171 38.44 -15.11 11.11
N VAL A 172 37.49 -15.57 10.30
CA VAL A 172 37.61 -16.78 9.49
C VAL A 172 37.16 -16.49 8.06
N ARG A 173 37.97 -16.90 7.09
CA ARG A 173 37.63 -16.88 5.67
C ARG A 173 36.98 -18.20 5.28
N ILE A 174 35.79 -18.16 4.72
CA ILE A 174 35.02 -19.30 4.22
C ILE A 174 35.15 -19.32 2.69
N ALA A 175 35.76 -20.37 2.16
CA ALA A 175 35.88 -20.65 0.73
C ALA A 175 35.70 -22.18 0.53
N GLU A 176 36.66 -22.84 -0.13
CA GLU A 176 36.75 -24.31 -0.20
C GLU A 176 36.93 -24.96 1.18
N GLU A 177 37.64 -24.30 2.09
CA GLU A 177 37.78 -24.70 3.48
C GLU A 177 37.82 -23.45 4.39
N PRO A 178 37.33 -23.54 5.65
CA PRO A 178 37.40 -22.43 6.58
C PRO A 178 38.84 -22.22 7.08
N ARG A 179 39.38 -21.02 6.82
CA ARG A 179 40.74 -20.62 7.22
C ARG A 179 40.71 -19.50 8.23
N ARG A 180 41.33 -19.73 9.39
CA ARG A 180 41.51 -18.67 10.40
C ARG A 180 42.43 -17.59 9.87
N ILE A 181 41.97 -16.34 9.89
CA ILE A 181 42.78 -15.17 9.57
C ILE A 181 43.43 -14.64 10.85
N ARG A 182 42.63 -14.38 11.89
CA ARG A 182 43.09 -13.66 13.09
C ARG A 182 42.21 -13.95 14.30
N ASN A 183 42.76 -13.72 15.50
CA ASN A 183 42.03 -13.66 16.76
C ASN A 183 42.06 -12.22 17.29
N ILE A 184 40.96 -11.76 17.87
CA ILE A 184 40.83 -10.48 18.54
C ILE A 184 40.35 -10.78 19.96
N GLU A 185 41.07 -10.29 20.97
CA GLU A 185 40.72 -10.55 22.38
C GLU A 185 39.52 -9.68 22.81
N PHE A 186 38.33 -10.19 22.49
CA PHE A 186 37.06 -9.62 22.89
C PHE A 186 36.14 -10.77 23.32
N GLY A 187 35.92 -10.91 24.64
CA GLY A 187 35.04 -11.92 25.21
C GLY A 187 33.59 -11.47 25.26
N GLY A 188 32.65 -12.41 25.36
CA GLY A 188 31.24 -12.09 25.62
C GLY A 188 30.49 -11.39 24.48
N CYS A 189 31.04 -11.35 23.26
CA CYS A 189 30.38 -10.72 22.12
C CYS A 189 29.06 -11.42 21.76
N LEU A 190 27.99 -10.64 21.70
CA LEU A 190 26.62 -11.08 21.38
C LEU A 190 26.14 -10.64 20.00
N SER A 191 26.71 -9.57 19.46
CA SER A 191 26.36 -9.04 18.14
C SER A 191 27.50 -8.21 17.56
N THR A 192 27.63 -8.20 16.24
CA THR A 192 28.59 -7.33 15.55
C THR A 192 28.02 -6.80 14.24
N SER A 193 28.45 -5.59 13.87
CA SER A 193 28.22 -4.97 12.57
C SER A 193 29.56 -4.51 12.02
N ARG A 194 30.00 -5.08 10.88
CA ARG A 194 31.31 -4.80 10.28
C ARG A 194 31.16 -4.04 8.96
N ARG A 195 31.99 -3.01 8.80
CA ARG A 195 32.15 -2.21 7.58
C ARG A 195 33.64 -2.01 7.35
N ASP A 196 34.15 -2.58 6.26
CA ASP A 196 35.58 -2.59 5.94
C ASP A 196 36.39 -3.15 7.14
N ASP A 197 37.37 -2.38 7.60
CA ASP A 197 38.30 -2.74 8.68
C ASP A 197 37.76 -2.47 10.09
N PHE A 198 36.54 -1.94 10.20
CA PHE A 198 35.94 -1.61 11.50
C PHE A 198 34.72 -2.48 11.81
N ALA A 199 34.63 -2.98 13.04
CA ALA A 199 33.49 -3.71 13.55
C ALA A 199 32.96 -3.06 14.83
N CYS A 200 31.71 -2.61 14.81
CA CYS A 200 30.99 -2.27 16.02
C CYS A 200 30.48 -3.56 16.66
N VAL A 201 30.92 -3.85 17.87
CA VAL A 201 30.58 -5.07 18.62
C VAL A 201 29.82 -4.74 19.89
N ALA A 202 28.91 -5.61 20.29
CA ALA A 202 28.16 -5.49 21.53
C ALA A 202 28.38 -6.71 22.42
N ASP A 203 28.54 -6.47 23.72
CA ASP A 203 28.42 -7.49 24.77
C ASP A 203 27.10 -7.29 25.55
N THR A 204 27.00 -7.82 26.78
CA THR A 204 25.79 -7.67 27.61
C THR A 204 25.60 -6.26 28.19
N HIS A 205 26.64 -5.41 28.18
CA HIS A 205 26.68 -4.15 28.93
C HIS A 205 26.95 -2.93 28.04
N SER A 206 27.75 -3.08 26.99
CA SER A 206 28.31 -1.97 26.25
C SER A 206 28.56 -2.28 24.77
N TYR A 207 28.76 -1.22 24.00
CA TYR A 207 29.27 -1.29 22.64
C TYR A 207 30.77 -0.99 22.62
N ALA A 208 31.48 -1.52 21.63
CA ALA A 208 32.86 -1.14 21.34
C ALA A 208 33.09 -1.12 19.83
N LEU A 209 33.91 -0.18 19.36
CA LEU A 209 34.40 -0.16 17.99
C LEU A 209 35.75 -0.87 17.94
N LEU A 210 35.86 -1.91 17.14
CA LEU A 210 37.08 -2.68 16.92
C LEU A 210 37.66 -2.34 15.55
N ASP A 211 38.94 -2.02 15.51
CA ASP A 211 39.73 -2.11 14.28
C ASP A 211 40.19 -3.56 14.11
N VAL A 212 39.61 -4.27 13.14
CA VAL A 212 39.90 -5.70 12.92
C VAL A 212 41.28 -5.92 12.29
N VAL A 213 41.86 -4.87 11.69
CA VAL A 213 43.18 -4.90 11.05
C VAL A 213 44.30 -4.57 12.05
N HIS A 214 44.12 -3.54 12.85
CA HIS A 214 45.13 -3.08 13.83
C HIS A 214 44.90 -3.62 15.24
N GLN A 215 43.79 -4.34 15.51
CA GLN A 215 43.45 -4.91 16.82
C GLN A 215 43.31 -3.84 17.92
N GLN A 216 42.79 -2.68 17.55
CA GLN A 216 42.48 -1.61 18.49
C GLN A 216 41.02 -1.70 18.92
N LYS A 217 40.74 -1.35 20.18
CA LYS A 217 39.39 -1.27 20.74
C LYS A 217 39.12 0.11 21.27
N ILE A 218 38.02 0.70 20.83
CA ILE A 218 37.49 1.95 21.35
C ILE A 218 36.17 1.61 22.06
N PRO A 219 36.13 1.59 23.41
CA PRO A 219 34.87 1.39 24.12
C PRO A 219 33.92 2.56 23.83
N LEU A 220 32.64 2.24 23.62
CA LEU A 220 31.58 3.21 23.38
C LEU A 220 30.67 3.32 24.62
N PHE A 221 29.54 4.00 24.47
CA PHE A 221 28.56 4.19 25.53
C PHE A 221 27.88 2.86 25.93
N PRO A 222 27.41 2.75 27.19
CA PRO A 222 26.71 1.56 27.67
C PRO A 222 25.37 1.37 26.94
N ILE A 223 24.92 0.12 26.85
CA ILE A 223 23.62 -0.24 26.26
C ILE A 223 22.47 0.37 27.07
N SER A 224 22.62 0.40 28.40
CA SER A 224 21.66 0.96 29.34
C SER A 224 22.29 2.11 30.12
N SER A 225 21.62 3.26 30.15
CA SER A 225 22.02 4.39 31.01
C SER A 225 21.86 4.11 32.51
N LEU A 226 21.17 3.02 32.87
CA LEU A 226 20.98 2.57 34.26
C LEU A 226 22.06 1.59 34.72
N ASP A 227 22.94 1.15 33.81
CA ASP A 227 24.03 0.23 34.13
C ASP A 227 25.25 1.01 34.61
N GLU A 228 25.32 1.26 35.93
CA GLU A 228 26.41 2.02 36.56
C GLU A 228 27.77 1.32 36.41
N ASP A 229 27.79 -0.02 36.36
CA ASP A 229 29.01 -0.82 36.17
C ASP A 229 29.59 -0.58 34.77
N ALA A 230 28.73 -0.51 33.75
CA ALA A 230 29.11 -0.22 32.37
C ALA A 230 29.54 1.25 32.16
N ALA A 231 28.93 2.20 32.91
CA ALA A 231 29.25 3.63 32.84
C ALA A 231 30.68 3.96 33.32
N SER A 232 31.27 3.14 34.20
CA SER A 232 32.61 3.34 34.75
C SER A 232 33.75 3.06 33.75
N THR A 233 33.48 2.35 32.66
CA THR A 233 34.47 1.95 31.63
C THR A 233 34.49 2.94 30.45
N VAL A 234 33.68 4.00 30.50
CA VAL A 234 33.52 5.00 29.44
C VAL A 234 34.66 6.01 29.51
N GLY A 235 35.72 5.75 28.73
CA GLY A 235 36.73 6.74 28.39
C GLY A 235 37.13 6.47 26.96
N GLY A 236 36.78 7.35 26.03
CA GLY A 236 37.02 7.23 24.57
C GLY A 236 38.49 7.19 24.15
N ALA A 237 39.40 6.75 25.02
CA ALA A 237 40.77 6.41 24.69
C ALA A 237 40.80 5.06 23.98
N SER A 238 41.50 5.01 22.84
CA SER A 238 41.80 3.75 22.16
C SER A 238 42.61 2.84 23.11
N GLN A 239 42.12 1.63 23.34
CA GLN A 239 42.81 0.58 24.07
C GLN A 239 43.48 -0.33 23.05
N ASP A 240 44.81 -0.42 23.11
CA ASP A 240 45.58 -1.36 22.31
C ASP A 240 45.44 -2.77 22.91
N ILE A 241 44.96 -3.73 22.11
CA ILE A 241 44.82 -5.14 22.53
C ILE A 241 46.03 -5.96 22.05
N SER A 242 46.98 -5.35 21.37
CA SER A 242 48.25 -5.97 21.00
C SER A 242 49.34 -5.60 22.01
N SER A 243 50.23 -6.56 22.33
CA SER A 243 51.37 -6.29 23.20
C SER A 243 52.40 -5.41 22.50
N GLN A 244 52.41 -4.12 22.89
CA GLN A 244 53.44 -3.06 22.77
C GLN A 244 53.36 -2.02 21.62
N VAL A 245 53.30 -0.76 22.10
CA VAL A 245 53.71 0.58 21.59
C VAL A 245 52.67 1.45 20.86
N ASP A 246 52.40 2.61 21.49
CA ASP A 246 51.50 3.71 21.12
C ASP A 246 51.81 4.43 19.80
N LEU A 247 50.76 4.77 19.03
CA LEU A 247 50.64 6.07 18.36
C LEU A 247 49.17 6.40 18.03
N ALA A 248 48.72 7.59 18.45
CA ALA A 248 47.37 8.11 18.22
C ALA A 248 47.20 8.68 16.80
N THR A 249 46.05 8.46 16.17
CA THR A 249 45.59 9.26 15.02
C THR A 249 44.07 9.39 15.03
N SER A 250 43.60 10.62 14.84
CA SER A 250 42.18 11.02 14.76
C SER A 250 41.61 10.75 13.37
N ILE A 251 40.40 10.18 13.31
CA ILE A 251 39.63 10.04 12.07
C ILE A 251 38.38 10.92 12.17
N ALA A 252 38.33 11.93 11.31
CA ALA A 252 37.13 12.71 11.03
C ALA A 252 36.24 11.90 10.07
N ALA A 253 34.99 11.66 10.45
CA ALA A 253 34.01 11.06 9.56
C ALA A 253 33.49 12.14 8.58
N SER A 254 33.77 11.94 7.29
CA SER A 254 33.13 12.66 6.20
C SER A 254 31.70 12.13 6.02
N MET A 255 30.71 12.99 6.21
CA MET A 255 29.31 12.71 5.91
C MET A 255 29.14 12.51 4.40
N PRO A 256 28.45 11.46 3.93
CA PRO A 256 28.01 11.39 2.55
C PRO A 256 26.98 12.49 2.26
N SER A 257 27.00 12.94 1.02
CA SER A 257 26.23 14.04 0.45
C SER A 257 24.71 13.86 0.54
N ALA A 258 24.03 15.00 0.59
CA ALA A 258 22.58 15.17 0.64
C ALA A 258 21.85 14.52 -0.56
N GLU A 259 21.53 13.24 -0.45
CA GLU A 259 20.28 12.69 -0.98
C GLU A 259 19.20 12.93 0.08
N GLN A 260 17.94 13.13 -0.34
CA GLN A 260 16.83 13.42 0.58
C GLN A 260 16.83 12.40 1.73
N PRO A 261 16.73 12.82 3.01
CA PRO A 261 16.86 11.90 4.13
C PRO A 261 15.78 10.82 4.02
N GLU A 262 16.18 9.58 3.77
CA GLU A 262 15.28 8.44 3.87
C GLU A 262 14.73 8.38 5.30
N GLU A 263 13.42 8.19 5.43
CA GLU A 263 12.79 8.05 6.73
C GLU A 263 13.35 6.83 7.46
N GLY A 264 14.03 7.08 8.58
CA GLY A 264 14.71 6.05 9.35
C GLY A 264 13.84 5.44 10.43
N TYR A 265 13.67 4.10 10.43
CA TYR A 265 12.90 3.39 11.45
C TYR A 265 13.72 2.31 12.17
N ILE A 266 13.45 2.15 13.47
CA ILE A 266 13.90 1.03 14.30
C ILE A 266 12.67 0.21 14.67
N LEU A 267 12.76 -1.11 14.49
CA LEU A 267 11.74 -2.06 14.91
C LEU A 267 12.34 -3.00 15.96
N ALA A 268 11.67 -3.12 17.09
CA ALA A 268 12.15 -3.96 18.18
C ALA A 268 10.99 -4.78 18.77
N VAL A 269 11.25 -6.06 19.05
CA VAL A 269 10.34 -6.87 19.88
C VAL A 269 10.54 -6.48 21.33
N ILE A 270 9.49 -5.94 21.96
CA ILE A 270 9.50 -5.46 23.33
C ILE A 270 8.50 -6.26 24.16
N LYS A 271 8.89 -6.58 25.41
CA LYS A 271 7.98 -7.14 26.42
C LYS A 271 7.61 -6.05 27.41
N ARG A 272 6.33 -5.73 27.52
CA ARG A 272 5.80 -4.74 28.46
C ARG A 272 4.95 -5.40 29.51
N LYS A 273 5.08 -4.96 30.77
CA LYS A 273 4.13 -5.34 31.83
C LYS A 273 2.87 -4.47 31.72
N THR A 274 1.72 -5.11 31.57
CA THR A 274 0.39 -4.50 31.56
C THR A 274 -0.38 -4.96 32.80
N GLU A 275 -1.53 -4.34 33.07
CA GLU A 275 -2.45 -4.77 34.14
C GLU A 275 -2.89 -6.23 33.98
N HIS A 276 -2.91 -6.72 32.74
CA HIS A 276 -3.33 -8.08 32.38
C HIS A 276 -2.17 -9.08 32.21
N GLY A 277 -0.95 -8.70 32.59
CA GLY A 277 0.24 -9.55 32.50
C GLY A 277 1.31 -8.97 31.57
N MET A 278 2.35 -9.76 31.30
CA MET A 278 3.38 -9.37 30.33
C MET A 278 2.80 -9.47 28.91
N VAL A 279 3.19 -8.60 28.00
CA VAL A 279 2.69 -8.57 26.62
C VAL A 279 3.89 -8.34 25.73
N SER A 280 4.11 -9.23 24.77
CA SER A 280 5.14 -9.07 23.73
C SER A 280 4.53 -8.39 22.51
N GLY A 281 5.23 -7.43 21.91
CA GLY A 281 4.83 -6.83 20.65
C GLY A 281 6.02 -6.16 19.95
N VAL A 282 5.78 -5.59 18.78
CA VAL A 282 6.81 -4.85 18.04
C VAL A 282 6.58 -3.36 18.22
N GLU A 283 7.57 -2.67 18.79
CA GLU A 283 7.61 -1.21 18.87
C GLU A 283 8.41 -0.66 17.68
N ILE A 284 7.91 0.42 17.12
CA ILE A 284 8.43 1.10 15.95
C ILE A 284 8.76 2.53 16.37
N GLN A 285 9.99 2.97 16.10
CA GLN A 285 10.45 4.32 16.41
C GLN A 285 11.15 4.92 15.20
N ARG A 286 10.95 6.23 14.99
CA ARG A 286 11.74 7.00 14.04
C ARG A 286 13.06 7.41 14.67
N TRP A 287 14.17 7.11 13.99
CA TRP A 287 15.51 7.50 14.45
C TRP A 287 16.01 8.78 13.77
N ASP A 288 15.35 9.20 12.69
CA ASP A 288 15.69 10.37 11.89
C ASP A 288 15.11 11.69 12.44
N LEU A 289 14.34 11.64 13.53
CA LEU A 289 13.76 12.81 14.20
C LEU A 289 14.64 13.26 15.38
N ASP A 290 14.80 14.57 15.54
CA ASP A 290 15.57 15.13 16.64
C ASP A 290 14.92 14.81 18.00
N PRO A 291 15.69 14.33 19.00
CA PRO A 291 15.14 13.93 20.32
C PRO A 291 14.38 15.03 21.07
N GLY A 292 14.63 16.31 20.73
CA GLY A 292 14.01 17.48 21.33
C GLY A 292 12.66 17.88 20.71
N GLU A 293 12.36 17.41 19.49
CA GLU A 293 11.10 17.66 18.80
C GLU A 293 10.05 16.62 19.20
N GLY A 294 9.61 16.70 20.47
CA GLY A 294 8.36 16.10 20.96
C GLY A 294 8.25 14.59 20.85
N ILE A 295 8.54 13.86 21.94
CA ILE A 295 8.19 12.45 22.19
C ILE A 295 8.27 11.62 20.90
N ALA A 296 9.46 11.12 20.54
CA ALA A 296 9.65 10.16 19.45
C ALA A 296 8.44 9.22 19.38
N SER A 297 7.61 9.37 18.34
CA SER A 297 6.30 8.75 18.30
C SER A 297 6.49 7.23 18.29
N LYS A 298 6.33 6.62 19.46
CA LYS A 298 6.43 5.17 19.62
C LYS A 298 5.14 4.57 19.11
N GLU A 299 5.24 3.94 17.95
CA GLU A 299 4.13 3.22 17.34
C GLU A 299 4.23 1.74 17.72
N TRP A 300 3.10 1.10 18.02
CA TRP A 300 3.03 -0.35 18.23
C TRP A 300 2.46 -1.01 16.98
N LEU A 301 3.20 -1.97 16.42
CA LEU A 301 2.74 -2.73 15.26
C LEU A 301 1.44 -3.47 15.60
N ASN A 302 0.43 -3.32 14.75
CA ASN A 302 -0.83 -4.02 14.93
C ASN A 302 -0.65 -5.51 14.61
N LEU A 303 -0.69 -6.35 15.65
CA LEU A 303 -0.54 -7.80 15.57
C LEU A 303 -1.87 -8.57 15.49
N SER A 304 -3.01 -7.88 15.30
CA SER A 304 -4.33 -8.54 15.20
C SER A 304 -4.44 -9.59 14.09
N MET A 305 -3.66 -9.46 13.01
CA MET A 305 -3.57 -10.46 11.95
C MET A 305 -3.04 -11.82 12.46
N LEU A 306 -2.20 -11.82 13.51
CA LEU A 306 -1.64 -13.02 14.13
C LEU A 306 -2.67 -13.77 15.00
N SER A 307 -3.83 -13.17 15.33
CA SER A 307 -4.84 -13.78 16.20
C SER A 307 -5.98 -14.47 15.44
N SER A 308 -5.86 -14.63 14.12
CA SER A 308 -6.91 -15.16 13.24
C SER A 308 -7.31 -16.63 13.50
N SER A 309 -6.68 -17.33 14.45
CA SER A 309 -7.02 -18.70 14.83
C SER A 309 -8.01 -18.83 16.00
N LEU A 310 -8.39 -17.74 16.70
CA LEU A 310 -9.34 -17.80 17.84
C LEU A 310 -10.27 -16.57 17.87
N GLY A 311 -11.57 -16.82 18.07
CA GLY A 311 -12.68 -15.87 17.86
C GLY A 311 -12.63 -14.49 18.54
N GLU A 312 -13.52 -13.60 18.08
CA GLU A 312 -13.54 -12.13 18.20
C GLU A 312 -13.58 -11.53 19.63
N ASP A 313 -13.74 -12.32 20.70
CA ASP A 313 -14.09 -11.77 22.02
C ASP A 313 -12.90 -11.47 22.98
N VAL A 314 -11.63 -11.59 22.55
CA VAL A 314 -10.49 -11.46 23.48
C VAL A 314 -9.28 -10.73 22.88
N HIS A 315 -9.45 -9.49 22.43
CA HIS A 315 -8.40 -8.73 21.73
C HIS A 315 -7.28 -8.12 22.61
N HIS A 316 -7.42 -8.07 23.94
CA HIS A 316 -6.47 -7.32 24.79
C HIS A 316 -5.58 -8.17 25.72
N THR A 317 -5.82 -9.48 25.85
CA THR A 317 -5.33 -10.25 27.00
C THR A 317 -4.34 -11.38 26.72
N ARG A 318 -3.83 -11.58 25.48
CA ARG A 318 -3.12 -12.84 25.15
C ARG A 318 -1.74 -12.79 24.48
N TYR A 319 -1.07 -11.65 24.36
CA TYR A 319 0.33 -11.65 23.88
C TYR A 319 1.38 -12.00 24.97
N SER A 320 0.95 -12.64 26.06
CA SER A 320 1.77 -12.91 27.26
C SER A 320 2.67 -14.14 27.17
N SER A 321 2.35 -15.11 26.29
CA SER A 321 3.06 -16.39 26.24
C SER A 321 3.80 -16.69 24.92
N GLN A 322 3.78 -15.77 23.95
CA GLN A 322 4.15 -16.05 22.57
C GLN A 322 5.64 -15.83 22.27
N ALA A 323 6.25 -16.77 21.54
CA ALA A 323 7.63 -16.69 21.05
C ALA A 323 7.71 -15.77 19.83
N LEU A 324 7.41 -14.49 20.03
CA LEU A 324 7.51 -13.46 19.01
C LEU A 324 8.99 -13.17 18.72
N GLY A 325 9.39 -13.21 17.46
CA GLY A 325 10.73 -12.82 17.05
C GLY A 325 10.71 -12.07 15.72
N ILE A 326 11.66 -11.16 15.56
CA ILE A 326 11.84 -10.33 14.35
C ILE A 326 13.27 -10.45 13.87
N ARG A 327 13.47 -10.42 12.55
CA ARG A 327 14.80 -10.43 11.95
C ARG A 327 14.82 -9.76 10.59
N THR A 328 15.93 -9.09 10.29
CA THR A 328 16.29 -8.68 8.95
C THR A 328 16.99 -9.84 8.22
N VAL A 329 16.39 -10.35 7.15
CA VAL A 329 16.91 -11.44 6.32
C VAL A 329 17.89 -10.92 5.26
N SER A 330 18.71 -11.82 4.73
CA SER A 330 19.78 -11.45 3.78
C SER A 330 19.30 -10.85 2.45
N THR A 331 18.15 -11.28 1.94
CA THR A 331 17.64 -10.81 0.64
C THR A 331 16.40 -9.96 0.78
N GLU A 332 16.42 -8.84 0.07
CA GLU A 332 15.23 -8.02 -0.14
C GLU A 332 14.29 -8.72 -1.13
N THR A 333 13.02 -8.88 -0.73
CA THR A 333 12.00 -9.61 -1.49
C THR A 333 10.85 -8.69 -1.85
N GLU A 334 10.30 -8.86 -3.05
CA GLU A 334 9.10 -8.14 -3.48
C GLU A 334 7.87 -8.69 -2.75
N VAL A 335 7.12 -7.81 -2.10
CA VAL A 335 5.86 -8.08 -1.41
C VAL A 335 4.78 -7.22 -2.04
N ASN A 336 3.67 -7.86 -2.42
CA ASN A 336 2.56 -7.20 -3.07
C ASN A 336 1.55 -6.66 -2.04
N LEU A 337 1.12 -5.40 -2.21
CA LEU A 337 0.05 -4.76 -1.45
C LEU A 337 -1.16 -4.51 -2.37
N SER A 338 -1.91 -5.57 -2.65
CA SER A 338 -2.99 -5.57 -3.66
C SER A 338 -4.15 -4.62 -3.32
N GLU A 339 -4.30 -4.20 -2.06
CA GLU A 339 -5.31 -3.24 -1.65
C GLU A 339 -5.14 -1.89 -2.34
N ILE A 340 -3.93 -1.54 -2.78
CA ILE A 340 -3.68 -0.34 -3.58
C ILE A 340 -4.38 -0.44 -4.92
N SER A 341 -4.34 -1.62 -5.57
CA SER A 341 -5.09 -1.87 -6.80
C SER A 341 -6.59 -1.79 -6.55
N ASP A 342 -7.09 -2.36 -5.45
CA ASP A 342 -8.51 -2.27 -5.10
C ASP A 342 -8.97 -0.83 -4.88
N ILE A 343 -8.13 -0.01 -4.25
CA ILE A 343 -8.37 1.40 -3.98
C ILE A 343 -8.34 2.23 -5.27
N LEU A 344 -7.28 2.10 -6.08
CA LEU A 344 -6.95 3.03 -7.17
C LEU A 344 -7.51 2.62 -8.54
N SER A 345 -7.79 1.34 -8.79
CA SER A 345 -8.30 0.90 -10.10
C SER A 345 -9.60 1.58 -10.42
N LEU A 346 -9.74 2.11 -11.64
CA LEU A 346 -11.02 2.67 -12.07
C LEU A 346 -12.06 1.55 -12.21
N ARG A 347 -13.22 1.75 -11.59
CA ARG A 347 -14.37 0.85 -11.65
C ARG A 347 -15.62 1.61 -12.04
N ARG A 348 -16.52 0.94 -12.77
CA ARG A 348 -17.79 1.54 -13.17
C ARG A 348 -18.70 1.72 -11.94
N VAL A 349 -19.24 2.92 -11.78
CA VAL A 349 -20.18 3.28 -10.70
C VAL A 349 -21.61 3.14 -11.17
N HIS A 350 -22.45 2.50 -10.36
CA HIS A 350 -23.87 2.35 -10.65
C HIS A 350 -24.72 3.35 -9.84
N LEU A 351 -24.99 4.52 -10.43
CA LEU A 351 -25.76 5.58 -9.75
C LEU A 351 -27.29 5.33 -9.68
N ARG A 352 -27.80 4.24 -10.25
CA ARG A 352 -29.23 3.86 -10.19
C ARG A 352 -29.40 2.41 -9.76
N ALA A 353 -30.26 2.17 -8.78
CA ALA A 353 -30.73 0.82 -8.47
C ALA A 353 -31.50 0.27 -9.68
N ARG A 354 -30.95 -0.76 -10.32
CA ARG A 354 -31.55 -1.42 -11.49
C ARG A 354 -32.97 -1.89 -11.14
N ARG A 355 -34.01 -1.32 -11.77
CA ARG A 355 -35.39 -1.85 -11.70
C ARG A 355 -35.38 -3.28 -12.28
N ARG A 356 -35.33 -4.30 -11.42
CA ARG A 356 -35.60 -5.70 -11.81
C ARG A 356 -37.08 -5.79 -12.18
N GLY A 357 -37.42 -6.03 -13.45
CA GLY A 357 -38.81 -6.33 -13.82
C GLY A 357 -39.26 -6.18 -15.28
N GLY A 358 -38.40 -5.81 -16.23
CA GLY A 358 -38.77 -5.80 -17.65
C GLY A 358 -38.34 -7.07 -18.36
N SER A 359 -39.24 -7.71 -19.12
CA SER A 359 -38.88 -8.79 -20.06
C SER A 359 -37.86 -8.28 -21.08
N ILE A 360 -36.70 -8.94 -21.17
CA ILE A 360 -35.57 -8.54 -22.01
C ILE A 360 -35.70 -9.28 -23.35
N SER A 361 -35.71 -8.55 -24.47
CA SER A 361 -35.68 -9.15 -25.82
C SER A 361 -34.32 -9.80 -26.10
N VAL A 362 -34.27 -10.78 -27.01
CA VAL A 362 -33.03 -11.51 -27.39
C VAL A 362 -31.92 -10.54 -27.87
N SER A 363 -32.28 -9.52 -28.66
CA SER A 363 -31.35 -8.48 -29.12
C SER A 363 -30.85 -7.57 -27.99
N ALA A 364 -31.66 -7.34 -26.96
CA ALA A 364 -31.23 -6.60 -25.78
C ALA A 364 -30.30 -7.46 -24.90
N SER A 365 -30.49 -8.79 -24.87
CA SER A 365 -29.60 -9.70 -24.14
C SER A 365 -28.20 -9.72 -24.75
N GLU A 366 -28.08 -9.84 -26.07
CA GLU A 366 -26.78 -9.84 -26.77
C GLU A 366 -26.02 -8.52 -26.58
N LYS A 367 -26.71 -7.37 -26.65
CA LYS A 367 -26.09 -6.06 -26.38
C LYS A 367 -25.64 -5.95 -24.92
N ILE A 368 -26.43 -6.42 -23.97
CA ILE A 368 -26.08 -6.44 -22.53
C ILE A 368 -24.81 -7.28 -22.29
N ASP A 369 -24.68 -8.43 -22.95
CA ASP A 369 -23.52 -9.31 -22.74
C ASP A 369 -22.25 -8.77 -23.40
N LEU A 370 -22.37 -8.07 -24.53
CA LEU A 370 -21.25 -7.34 -25.13
C LEU A 370 -20.80 -6.17 -24.24
N ASP A 371 -21.73 -5.38 -23.70
CA ASP A 371 -21.42 -4.26 -22.80
C ASP A 371 -20.71 -4.73 -21.53
N LYS A 372 -21.15 -5.85 -20.93
CA LYS A 372 -20.48 -6.47 -19.78
C LYS A 372 -19.07 -6.94 -20.12
N LYS A 373 -18.86 -7.48 -21.33
CA LYS A 373 -17.53 -7.93 -21.76
C LYS A 373 -16.58 -6.74 -21.90
N VAL A 374 -17.01 -5.66 -22.56
CA VAL A 374 -16.21 -4.44 -22.71
C VAL A 374 -15.87 -3.83 -21.35
N GLU A 375 -16.83 -3.82 -20.41
CA GLU A 375 -16.60 -3.39 -19.03
C GLU A 375 -15.57 -4.26 -18.31
N ALA A 376 -15.70 -5.59 -18.40
CA ALA A 376 -14.78 -6.52 -17.78
C ALA A 376 -13.36 -6.45 -18.36
N ASP A 377 -13.22 -6.27 -19.67
CA ASP A 377 -11.91 -6.10 -20.31
C ASP A 377 -11.26 -4.78 -19.87
N LYS A 378 -12.01 -3.68 -19.76
CA LYS A 378 -11.48 -2.42 -19.23
C LYS A 378 -11.09 -2.53 -17.74
N GLU A 379 -11.92 -3.18 -16.91
CA GLU A 379 -11.56 -3.41 -15.50
C GLU A 379 -10.27 -4.24 -15.38
N ARG A 380 -10.07 -5.23 -16.26
CA ARG A 380 -8.83 -6.02 -16.31
C ARG A 380 -7.62 -5.14 -16.66
N ASP A 381 -7.75 -4.25 -17.63
CA ASP A 381 -6.69 -3.32 -18.03
C ASP A 381 -6.32 -2.35 -16.89
N GLU A 382 -7.32 -1.83 -16.15
CA GLU A 382 -7.12 -0.95 -15.00
C GLU A 382 -6.43 -1.65 -13.82
N VAL A 383 -6.81 -2.91 -13.55
CA VAL A 383 -6.14 -3.74 -12.53
C VAL A 383 -4.70 -4.03 -12.95
N ALA A 384 -4.45 -4.36 -14.22
CA ALA A 384 -3.10 -4.57 -14.74
C ALA A 384 -2.25 -3.30 -14.68
N PHE A 385 -2.84 -2.12 -14.91
CA PHE A 385 -2.17 -0.84 -14.77
C PHE A 385 -1.73 -0.61 -13.31
N THR A 386 -2.64 -0.77 -12.35
CA THR A 386 -2.40 -0.47 -10.93
C THR A 386 -1.61 -1.55 -10.18
N SER A 387 -1.58 -2.80 -10.65
CA SER A 387 -0.79 -3.87 -10.03
C SER A 387 0.71 -3.55 -9.98
N ARG A 388 1.19 -2.74 -10.92
CA ARG A 388 2.58 -2.23 -10.96
C ARG A 388 2.91 -1.30 -9.80
N LEU A 389 1.90 -0.63 -9.23
CA LEU A 389 2.02 0.27 -8.07
C LEU A 389 1.96 -0.50 -6.74
N CYS A 390 1.67 -1.80 -6.76
CA CYS A 390 1.49 -2.63 -5.57
C CYS A 390 2.78 -3.32 -5.10
N LYS A 391 3.91 -3.12 -5.81
CA LYS A 391 5.16 -3.83 -5.58
C LYS A 391 6.02 -3.08 -4.58
N PHE A 392 6.18 -3.65 -3.39
CA PHE A 392 7.02 -3.10 -2.33
C PHE A 392 8.12 -4.08 -2.01
N LYS A 393 9.20 -3.59 -1.41
CA LYS A 393 10.30 -4.43 -1.00
C LYS A 393 10.33 -4.58 0.52
N SER A 394 10.64 -5.77 0.99
CA SER A 394 10.89 -6.02 2.41
C SER A 394 11.99 -7.06 2.59
N HIS A 395 12.76 -6.86 3.66
CA HIS A 395 13.73 -7.81 4.17
C HIS A 395 13.51 -8.06 5.66
N ASN A 396 12.37 -7.63 6.23
CA ASN A 396 12.07 -7.81 7.64
C ASN A 396 11.01 -8.89 7.80
N VAL A 397 11.35 -9.91 8.58
CA VAL A 397 10.49 -11.06 8.86
C VAL A 397 10.13 -11.06 10.35
N LEU A 398 8.85 -11.27 10.63
CA LEU A 398 8.31 -11.50 11.96
C LEU A 398 7.77 -12.92 12.01
N TRP A 399 8.03 -13.63 13.09
CA TRP A 399 7.40 -14.92 13.34
C TRP A 399 6.72 -14.94 14.69
N ASN A 400 5.64 -15.71 14.75
CA ASN A 400 4.88 -15.95 15.96
C ASN A 400 4.35 -17.38 15.94
N ASN A 401 4.65 -18.14 16.99
CA ASN A 401 4.29 -19.56 17.10
C ASN A 401 4.78 -20.36 15.87
N ASN A 402 3.84 -20.83 15.03
CA ASN A 402 4.07 -21.61 13.81
C ASN A 402 3.75 -20.80 12.54
N GLU A 403 3.80 -19.47 12.60
CA GLU A 403 3.59 -18.58 11.47
C GLU A 403 4.76 -17.62 11.26
N VAL A 404 5.00 -17.28 9.99
CA VAL A 404 6.01 -16.34 9.53
C VAL A 404 5.35 -15.31 8.63
N TRP A 405 5.75 -14.05 8.78
CA TRP A 405 5.15 -12.87 8.15
C TRP A 405 6.23 -11.91 7.68
N TRP A 406 6.04 -11.28 6.52
CA TRP A 406 6.76 -10.09 6.14
C TRP A 406 6.28 -8.89 6.93
N VAL A 407 7.22 -8.07 7.41
CA VAL A 407 6.95 -6.74 7.96
C VAL A 407 7.29 -5.73 6.87
N VAL A 408 6.26 -5.08 6.32
CA VAL A 408 6.39 -4.22 5.12
C VAL A 408 6.05 -2.78 5.47
N ARG A 409 6.79 -1.83 4.91
CA ARG A 409 6.43 -0.40 4.99
C ARG A 409 5.01 -0.22 4.45
N ASN A 410 4.14 0.37 5.27
CA ASN A 410 2.77 0.64 4.87
C ASN A 410 2.73 1.94 4.05
N PRO A 411 2.35 1.93 2.77
CA PRO A 411 2.37 3.14 1.95
C PRO A 411 1.38 4.18 2.47
N LEU A 412 1.72 5.46 2.28
CA LEU A 412 0.94 6.57 2.84
C LEU A 412 -0.52 6.55 2.34
N ILE A 413 -0.77 6.18 1.08
CA ILE A 413 -2.14 5.99 0.57
C ILE A 413 -2.95 5.00 1.42
N VAL A 414 -2.39 3.83 1.74
CA VAL A 414 -3.10 2.79 2.50
C VAL A 414 -3.40 3.30 3.91
N GLN A 415 -2.44 3.98 4.54
CA GLN A 415 -2.62 4.60 5.85
C GLN A 415 -3.72 5.68 5.84
N LEU A 416 -3.71 6.58 4.85
CA LEU A 416 -4.69 7.66 4.72
C LEU A 416 -6.08 7.10 4.40
N ASP A 417 -6.19 6.11 3.52
CA ASP A 417 -7.45 5.44 3.20
C ASP A 417 -8.06 4.74 4.43
N ALA A 418 -7.21 4.09 5.23
CA ALA A 418 -7.58 3.46 6.49
C ALA A 418 -8.11 4.48 7.51
N LYS A 419 -7.44 5.64 7.65
CA LYS A 419 -7.92 6.74 8.51
C LYS A 419 -9.25 7.31 8.02
N LEU A 420 -9.43 7.49 6.71
CA LEU A 420 -10.72 7.91 6.14
C LEU A 420 -11.83 6.86 6.35
N LYS A 421 -11.51 5.56 6.31
CA LYS A 421 -12.46 4.48 6.64
C LYS A 421 -12.91 4.54 8.11
N LEU A 422 -12.00 4.87 9.05
CA LEU A 422 -12.37 5.09 10.45
C LEU A 422 -13.26 6.33 10.60
N ALA A 423 -12.90 7.41 9.92
CA ALA A 423 -13.68 8.65 9.92
C ALA A 423 -15.03 8.56 9.18
N GLN A 424 -15.29 7.46 8.44
CA GLN A 424 -16.54 7.27 7.68
C GLN A 424 -17.75 6.94 8.58
N SER A 425 -17.52 6.47 9.81
CA SER A 425 -18.58 6.09 10.76
C SER A 425 -18.28 6.63 12.17
N ALA A 426 -19.08 7.60 12.64
CA ALA A 426 -18.97 8.15 13.99
C ALA A 426 -19.17 7.09 15.10
N THR A 427 -19.93 6.04 14.81
CA THR A 427 -20.11 4.89 15.71
C THR A 427 -19.20 3.73 15.29
N PRO A 428 -18.28 3.26 16.15
CA PRO A 428 -17.42 2.11 15.87
C PRO A 428 -18.24 0.87 15.47
N GLY A 429 -17.90 0.24 14.35
CA GLY A 429 -18.58 -0.96 13.84
C GLY A 429 -19.88 -0.69 13.09
N SER A 430 -20.35 0.56 13.01
CA SER A 430 -21.51 0.89 12.17
C SER A 430 -21.19 0.66 10.70
N ARG A 431 -22.13 0.01 10.01
CA ARG A 431 -22.07 -0.12 8.56
C ARG A 431 -22.68 1.09 7.85
N GLN A 432 -23.25 2.05 8.56
CA GLN A 432 -23.76 3.27 7.96
C GLN A 432 -22.63 4.28 7.74
N ILE A 433 -22.78 5.08 6.69
CA ILE A 433 -21.94 6.25 6.43
C ILE A 433 -22.51 7.39 7.28
N GLU A 434 -21.71 7.82 8.25
CA GLU A 434 -21.96 8.92 9.17
C GLU A 434 -20.60 9.57 9.47
N PRO A 435 -20.09 10.42 8.55
CA PRO A 435 -18.70 10.85 8.61
C PRO A 435 -18.43 11.75 9.82
N ASN A 436 -17.29 11.56 10.49
CA ASN A 436 -16.78 12.53 11.46
C ASN A 436 -16.10 13.68 10.69
N PHE A 437 -16.77 14.83 10.65
CA PHE A 437 -16.30 16.02 9.95
C PHE A 437 -14.89 16.45 10.38
N GLU A 438 -14.58 16.46 11.68
CA GLU A 438 -13.30 16.95 12.20
C GLU A 438 -12.14 16.05 11.81
N ASP A 439 -12.33 14.73 11.90
CA ASP A 439 -11.31 13.74 11.52
C ASP A 439 -11.00 13.81 10.02
N VAL A 440 -12.03 13.98 9.18
CA VAL A 440 -11.85 14.10 7.72
C VAL A 440 -11.11 15.40 7.37
N VAL A 441 -11.44 16.53 8.01
CA VAL A 441 -10.75 17.81 7.79
C VAL A 441 -9.32 17.77 8.29
N TYR A 442 -9.07 17.17 9.46
CA TYR A 442 -7.73 16.98 9.99
C TYR A 442 -6.85 16.20 9.00
N LEU A 443 -7.38 15.11 8.44
CA LEU A 443 -6.67 14.30 7.45
C LEU A 443 -6.39 15.09 6.17
N LEU A 444 -7.36 15.83 5.63
CA LEU A 444 -7.15 16.70 4.47
C LEU A 444 -6.04 17.73 4.71
N ASN A 445 -6.01 18.34 5.89
CA ASN A 445 -4.96 19.29 6.23
C ASN A 445 -3.59 18.63 6.38
N SER A 446 -3.52 17.38 6.84
CA SER A 446 -2.25 16.64 6.99
C SER A 446 -1.55 16.34 5.66
N ILE A 447 -2.27 16.36 4.54
CA ILE A 447 -1.70 16.13 3.20
C ILE A 447 -1.46 17.43 2.41
N ARG A 448 -1.86 18.59 2.94
CA ARG A 448 -1.65 19.87 2.25
C ARG A 448 -0.16 20.21 2.22
N GLY A 449 0.34 20.51 1.03
CA GLY A 449 1.75 20.86 0.82
C GLY A 449 2.70 19.66 0.70
N LEU A 450 2.20 18.42 0.78
CA LEU A 450 3.01 17.25 0.47
C LEU A 450 3.18 17.10 -1.04
N GLU A 451 4.42 16.94 -1.49
CA GLU A 451 4.75 16.60 -2.86
C GLU A 451 4.84 15.08 -3.03
N PRO A 452 4.18 14.50 -4.05
CA PRO A 452 4.21 13.06 -4.28
C PRO A 452 5.60 12.63 -4.75
N ARG A 453 6.15 11.59 -4.11
CA ARG A 453 7.49 11.05 -4.41
C ARG A 453 7.48 10.03 -5.55
N ASN A 454 6.33 9.42 -5.82
CA ASN A 454 6.15 8.38 -6.83
C ASN A 454 4.73 8.41 -7.43
N GLU A 455 4.50 7.61 -8.48
CA GLU A 455 3.22 7.53 -9.18
C GLU A 455 2.06 7.07 -8.27
N ALA A 456 2.32 6.14 -7.33
CA ALA A 456 1.32 5.66 -6.39
C ALA A 456 0.85 6.77 -5.43
N GLU A 457 1.76 7.61 -4.95
CA GLU A 457 1.44 8.78 -4.13
C GLU A 457 0.72 9.87 -4.93
N PHE A 458 1.14 10.10 -6.18
CA PHE A 458 0.49 11.10 -7.05
C PHE A 458 -0.99 10.77 -7.29
N LEU A 459 -1.28 9.54 -7.72
CA LEU A 459 -2.65 9.05 -7.88
C LEU A 459 -3.36 8.98 -6.53
N GLY A 460 -2.63 8.61 -5.50
CA GLY A 460 -3.15 8.43 -4.17
C GLY A 460 -3.64 9.70 -3.49
N PHE A 461 -2.88 10.78 -3.53
CA PHE A 461 -3.30 12.07 -2.96
C PHE A 461 -4.51 12.64 -3.68
N THR A 462 -4.65 12.38 -4.98
CA THR A 462 -5.86 12.74 -5.73
C THR A 462 -7.06 11.95 -5.24
N TYR A 463 -6.92 10.62 -5.11
CA TYR A 463 -7.95 9.76 -4.55
C TYR A 463 -8.35 10.14 -3.11
N ILE A 464 -7.38 10.42 -2.24
CA ILE A 464 -7.64 10.79 -0.84
C ILE A 464 -8.42 12.11 -0.75
N ARG A 465 -8.05 13.12 -1.55
CA ARG A 465 -8.81 14.39 -1.65
C ARG A 465 -10.23 14.16 -2.14
N GLN A 466 -10.40 13.33 -3.17
CA GLN A 466 -11.72 12.93 -3.68
C GLN A 466 -12.54 12.25 -2.57
N LYS A 467 -12.05 11.18 -1.96
CA LYS A 467 -12.80 10.46 -0.93
C LYS A 467 -13.15 11.33 0.27
N ALA A 468 -12.20 12.15 0.76
CA ALA A 468 -12.45 13.04 1.87
C ALA A 468 -13.51 14.11 1.54
N SER A 469 -13.42 14.76 0.38
CA SER A 469 -14.43 15.74 -0.07
C SER A 469 -15.83 15.13 -0.21
N LEU A 470 -15.90 13.89 -0.67
CA LEU A 470 -17.14 13.13 -0.77
C LEU A 470 -17.75 12.86 0.60
N LEU A 471 -16.93 12.45 1.58
CA LEU A 471 -17.38 12.22 2.96
C LEU A 471 -17.88 13.51 3.62
N LEU A 472 -17.20 14.64 3.44
CA LEU A 472 -17.68 15.94 3.94
C LEU A 472 -19.04 16.33 3.31
N PHE A 473 -19.20 16.08 2.01
CA PHE A 473 -20.47 16.32 1.33
C PHE A 473 -21.59 15.38 1.83
N MET A 474 -21.28 14.12 2.10
CA MET A 474 -22.22 13.17 2.70
C MET A 474 -22.66 13.60 4.10
N ASP A 475 -21.76 14.12 4.95
CA ASP A 475 -22.13 14.71 6.25
C ASP A 475 -23.12 15.88 6.08
N LEU A 476 -22.88 16.80 5.13
CA LEU A 476 -23.81 17.88 4.83
C LEU A 476 -25.18 17.37 4.36
N ILE A 477 -25.21 16.31 3.53
CA ILE A 477 -26.47 15.68 3.09
C ILE A 477 -27.23 15.12 4.29
N LEU A 478 -26.56 14.40 5.20
CA LEU A 478 -27.20 13.79 6.38
C LEU A 478 -27.74 14.85 7.35
N ARG A 479 -27.00 15.94 7.60
CA ARG A 479 -27.49 17.09 8.38
C ARG A 479 -28.70 17.76 7.73
N THR A 480 -28.70 17.83 6.41
CA THR A 480 -29.83 18.38 5.66
C THR A 480 -31.05 17.47 5.76
N GLU A 481 -30.87 16.16 5.65
CA GLU A 481 -31.94 15.15 5.83
C GLU A 481 -32.56 15.24 7.24
N SER A 482 -31.75 15.51 8.27
CA SER A 482 -32.24 15.73 9.65
C SER A 482 -32.83 17.13 9.89
N GLY A 483 -32.96 17.97 8.87
CA GLY A 483 -33.51 19.33 8.98
C GLY A 483 -32.61 20.32 9.73
N THR A 484 -31.30 20.03 9.83
CA THR A 484 -30.33 20.83 10.57
C THR A 484 -29.59 21.80 9.65
N PHE A 485 -29.49 23.07 10.04
CA PHE A 485 -28.63 24.05 9.36
C PHE A 485 -27.17 23.82 9.77
N ALA A 486 -26.31 23.62 8.78
CA ALA A 486 -24.88 23.41 9.02
C ALA A 486 -24.18 24.75 9.26
N TYR A 487 -23.14 24.73 10.11
CA TYR A 487 -22.31 25.92 10.34
C TYR A 487 -21.63 26.37 9.04
N GLU A 488 -21.44 27.69 8.88
CA GLU A 488 -20.78 28.28 7.71
C GLU A 488 -19.38 27.72 7.45
N ILE A 489 -18.63 27.42 8.51
CA ILE A 489 -17.31 26.81 8.38
C ILE A 489 -17.37 25.41 7.75
N ASN A 490 -18.41 24.62 8.07
CA ASN A 490 -18.61 23.29 7.50
C ASN A 490 -19.03 23.39 6.03
N LYS A 491 -19.93 24.33 5.71
CA LYS A 491 -20.37 24.60 4.34
C LYS A 491 -19.18 25.03 3.46
N ARG A 492 -18.41 26.03 3.90
CA ARG A 492 -17.24 26.53 3.17
C ARG A 492 -16.14 25.47 3.04
N GLY A 493 -15.81 24.77 4.13
CA GLY A 493 -14.80 23.72 4.10
C GLY A 493 -15.16 22.57 3.16
N THR A 494 -16.44 22.20 3.10
CA THR A 494 -16.93 21.18 2.15
C THR A 494 -16.90 21.70 0.71
N GLU A 495 -17.26 22.96 0.47
CA GLU A 495 -17.20 23.59 -0.85
C GLU A 495 -15.76 23.60 -1.39
N GLU A 496 -14.80 24.07 -0.59
CA GLU A 496 -13.37 24.09 -0.93
C GLU A 496 -12.86 22.68 -1.23
N ALA A 497 -13.16 21.71 -0.35
CA ALA A 497 -12.75 20.32 -0.53
C ALA A 497 -13.33 19.69 -1.81
N LEU A 498 -14.59 19.96 -2.17
CA LEU A 498 -15.19 19.46 -3.40
C LEU A 498 -14.57 20.07 -4.66
N ILE A 499 -14.22 21.36 -4.60
CA ILE A 499 -13.54 22.03 -5.71
C ILE A 499 -12.13 21.45 -5.90
N GLU A 500 -11.36 21.29 -4.81
CA GLU A 500 -10.01 20.70 -4.84
C GLU A 500 -10.02 19.20 -5.17
N GLY A 501 -11.08 18.48 -4.78
CA GLY A 501 -11.23 17.05 -5.02
C GLY A 501 -11.52 16.72 -6.49
N GLU A 502 -12.08 17.66 -7.26
CA GLU A 502 -12.36 17.48 -8.69
C GLU A 502 -13.12 16.18 -9.02
N ILE A 503 -14.09 15.80 -8.17
CA ILE A 503 -14.99 14.66 -8.45
C ILE A 503 -15.85 14.98 -9.67
N ASP A 504 -16.22 13.99 -10.49
CA ASP A 504 -17.18 14.19 -11.59
C ASP A 504 -18.52 14.72 -11.03
N PRO A 505 -19.04 15.87 -11.51
CA PRO A 505 -20.27 16.45 -11.01
C PRO A 505 -21.49 15.53 -11.06
N ARG A 506 -21.53 14.56 -11.98
CA ARG A 506 -22.61 13.58 -12.08
C ARG A 506 -22.68 12.67 -10.85
N VAL A 507 -21.55 12.37 -10.23
CA VAL A 507 -21.49 11.62 -8.96
C VAL A 507 -22.10 12.46 -7.86
N ILE A 508 -21.71 13.73 -7.73
CA ILE A 508 -22.23 14.66 -6.71
C ILE A 508 -23.75 14.87 -6.85
N LEU A 509 -24.23 15.10 -8.08
CA LEU A 509 -25.65 15.28 -8.36
C LEU A 509 -26.48 14.03 -8.11
N ALA A 510 -25.91 12.84 -8.32
CA ALA A 510 -26.60 11.58 -8.07
C ALA A 510 -26.88 11.30 -6.60
N LEU A 511 -26.12 11.89 -5.67
CA LEU A 511 -26.34 11.76 -4.23
C LEU A 511 -27.53 12.61 -3.72
N LEU A 512 -28.13 13.42 -4.60
CA LEU A 512 -29.24 14.30 -4.25
C LEU A 512 -30.55 13.79 -4.84
N PRO A 513 -31.57 13.48 -4.03
CA PRO A 513 -32.83 12.89 -4.49
C PRO A 513 -33.49 13.62 -5.68
N ASN A 514 -33.53 14.96 -5.66
CA ASN A 514 -34.19 15.75 -6.70
C ASN A 514 -33.35 15.98 -7.96
N LEU A 515 -32.03 15.84 -7.88
CA LEU A 515 -31.13 16.04 -9.02
C LEU A 515 -30.63 14.72 -9.62
N SER A 516 -30.74 13.61 -8.88
CA SER A 516 -30.34 12.28 -9.32
C SER A 516 -31.08 11.81 -10.58
N GLY A 517 -32.33 12.26 -10.77
CA GLY A 517 -33.13 11.99 -11.96
C GLY A 517 -32.57 12.64 -13.23
N GLU A 518 -31.92 13.79 -13.08
CA GLU A 518 -31.32 14.58 -14.16
C GLU A 518 -29.94 14.06 -14.57
N VAL A 519 -29.34 13.17 -13.79
CA VAL A 519 -28.04 12.58 -14.12
C VAL A 519 -28.17 11.61 -15.28
N ILE A 520 -27.45 11.92 -16.36
CA ILE A 520 -27.40 11.10 -17.57
C ILE A 520 -26.08 10.33 -17.60
N GLN A 521 -26.18 9.02 -17.82
CA GLN A 521 -25.04 8.13 -18.01
C GLN A 521 -25.05 7.64 -19.46
N GLY A 522 -23.96 7.93 -20.19
CA GLY A 522 -23.73 7.38 -21.53
C GLY A 522 -23.47 5.87 -21.48
N GLU A 523 -23.32 5.24 -22.66
CA GLU A 523 -23.12 3.79 -22.79
C GLU A 523 -21.86 3.31 -22.03
N LYS A 524 -20.78 4.10 -22.04
CA LYS A 524 -19.55 3.81 -21.29
C LYS A 524 -19.65 4.01 -19.77
N GLY A 525 -20.72 4.65 -19.28
CA GLY A 525 -20.93 4.91 -17.85
C GLY A 525 -19.93 5.89 -17.21
N ILE A 526 -19.90 5.91 -15.88
CA ILE A 526 -18.99 6.74 -15.08
C ILE A 526 -18.01 5.82 -14.38
N TRP A 527 -16.72 6.15 -14.46
CA TRP A 527 -15.62 5.38 -13.90
C TRP A 527 -14.92 6.23 -12.83
N VAL A 528 -14.75 5.67 -11.64
CA VAL A 528 -14.04 6.30 -10.51
C VAL A 528 -13.14 5.27 -9.84
N GLN A 529 -12.18 5.70 -9.03
CA GLN A 529 -11.34 4.75 -8.31
C GLN A 529 -12.18 3.84 -7.39
N GLY A 530 -11.82 2.56 -7.28
CA GLY A 530 -12.61 1.53 -6.61
C GLY A 530 -13.01 1.91 -5.18
N GLY A 531 -12.10 2.51 -4.40
CA GLY A 531 -12.42 2.96 -3.05
C GLY A 531 -13.45 4.10 -2.98
N LEU A 532 -13.64 4.88 -4.06
CA LEU A 532 -14.67 5.91 -4.16
C LEU A 532 -16.02 5.28 -4.56
N LYS A 533 -16.00 4.33 -5.50
CA LYS A 533 -17.19 3.56 -5.92
C LYS A 533 -17.87 2.93 -4.70
N ASP A 534 -17.10 2.26 -3.84
CA ASP A 534 -17.62 1.59 -2.65
C ASP A 534 -18.37 2.56 -1.72
N VAL A 535 -17.83 3.77 -1.51
CA VAL A 535 -18.46 4.79 -0.65
C VAL A 535 -19.73 5.34 -1.31
N VAL A 536 -19.68 5.65 -2.61
CA VAL A 536 -20.84 6.15 -3.37
C VAL A 536 -21.99 5.15 -3.35
N GLU A 537 -21.75 3.91 -3.76
CA GLU A 537 -22.78 2.88 -3.86
C GLU A 537 -23.36 2.54 -2.48
N LYS A 538 -22.52 2.49 -1.45
CA LYS A 538 -22.96 2.27 -0.06
C LYS A 538 -23.85 3.41 0.45
N PHE A 539 -23.52 4.67 0.15
CA PHE A 539 -24.33 5.81 0.57
C PHE A 539 -25.67 5.86 -0.17
N LEU A 540 -25.66 5.62 -1.49
CA LEU A 540 -26.88 5.54 -2.29
C LEU A 540 -27.83 4.43 -1.80
N ALA A 541 -27.29 3.30 -1.34
CA ALA A 541 -28.08 2.21 -0.75
C ALA A 541 -28.65 2.55 0.65
N GLN A 542 -28.00 3.45 1.39
CA GLN A 542 -28.45 3.90 2.72
C GLN A 542 -29.58 4.93 2.64
N GLN A 543 -29.60 5.78 1.61
CA GLN A 543 -30.55 6.88 1.50
C GLN A 543 -32.00 6.43 1.31
N ASN A 544 -32.93 7.21 1.87
CA ASN A 544 -34.36 7.11 1.57
C ASN A 544 -34.86 8.40 0.89
N PRO A 545 -34.95 8.43 -0.46
CA PRO A 545 -35.29 9.64 -1.23
C PRO A 545 -36.61 10.30 -0.81
N SER A 546 -37.55 9.53 -0.25
CA SER A 546 -38.87 10.01 0.14
C SER A 546 -38.90 10.91 1.37
N LYS A 547 -37.83 10.91 2.18
CA LYS A 547 -37.73 11.68 3.43
C LYS A 547 -36.94 12.98 3.31
N PHE A 548 -36.37 13.26 2.15
CA PHE A 548 -35.40 14.33 1.99
C PHE A 548 -36.08 15.70 1.88
N PRO A 549 -35.69 16.71 2.67
CA PRO A 549 -36.26 18.06 2.56
C PRO A 549 -35.98 18.68 1.20
N THR A 550 -37.00 19.29 0.60
CA THR A 550 -36.90 19.89 -0.75
C THR A 550 -37.13 21.40 -0.77
N ASP A 551 -37.31 22.02 0.40
CA ASP A 551 -37.58 23.46 0.51
C ASP A 551 -36.32 24.29 0.21
N PRO A 552 -36.31 25.12 -0.85
CA PRO A 552 -35.19 26.00 -1.16
C PRO A 552 -34.93 27.10 -0.12
N ALA A 553 -35.90 27.42 0.75
CA ALA A 553 -35.71 28.36 1.86
C ALA A 553 -35.21 27.67 3.14
N GLY A 554 -35.22 26.34 3.18
CA GLY A 554 -34.80 25.54 4.32
C GLY A 554 -33.36 25.05 4.25
N PRO A 555 -33.00 24.04 5.06
CA PRO A 555 -31.65 23.44 5.09
C PRO A 555 -31.16 22.95 3.72
N PHE A 556 -32.07 22.51 2.84
CA PHE A 556 -31.70 22.09 1.48
C PHE A 556 -31.11 23.22 0.65
N GLY A 557 -31.73 24.40 0.70
CA GLY A 557 -31.22 25.59 0.02
C GLY A 557 -29.93 26.13 0.63
N ASP A 558 -29.88 26.19 1.96
CA ASP A 558 -28.76 26.78 2.70
C ASP A 558 -27.51 25.88 2.69
N ASN A 559 -27.64 24.59 3.01
CA ASN A 559 -26.50 23.68 3.13
C ASN A 559 -25.97 23.22 1.76
N LEU A 560 -26.86 22.99 0.77
CA LEU A 560 -26.51 22.25 -0.44
C LEU A 560 -26.61 23.08 -1.72
N LEU A 561 -27.74 23.74 -2.00
CA LEU A 561 -27.97 24.36 -3.32
C LEU A 561 -26.96 25.45 -3.67
N GLN A 562 -26.60 26.32 -2.72
CA GLN A 562 -25.63 27.40 -2.97
C GLN A 562 -24.22 26.84 -3.24
N LEU A 563 -23.81 25.84 -2.45
CA LEU A 563 -22.54 25.15 -2.59
C LEU A 563 -22.46 24.43 -3.94
N ILE A 564 -23.48 23.66 -4.31
CA ILE A 564 -23.52 22.94 -5.59
C ILE A 564 -23.53 23.90 -6.76
N LYS A 565 -24.28 25.00 -6.69
CA LYS A 565 -24.28 26.03 -7.73
C LYS A 565 -22.87 26.55 -7.99
N ARG A 566 -22.12 26.90 -6.94
CA ARG A 566 -20.74 27.41 -7.06
C ARG A 566 -19.80 26.34 -7.62
N TYR A 567 -19.88 25.12 -7.10
CA TYR A 567 -19.12 23.97 -7.60
C TYR A 567 -19.40 23.71 -9.09
N LEU A 568 -20.66 23.68 -9.53
CA LEU A 568 -21.02 23.51 -10.94
C LEU A 568 -20.56 24.69 -11.81
N LEU A 569 -20.53 25.92 -11.29
CA LEU A 569 -19.97 27.08 -12.00
C LEU A 569 -18.46 26.96 -12.19
N VAL A 570 -17.73 26.41 -11.21
CA VAL A 570 -16.30 26.08 -11.37
C VAL A 570 -16.12 25.05 -12.48
N TRP A 571 -16.90 23.98 -12.47
CA TRP A 571 -16.87 22.95 -13.53
C TRP A 571 -17.27 23.47 -14.90
N ARG A 572 -18.27 24.36 -14.98
CA ARG A 572 -18.65 25.02 -16.24
C ARG A 572 -17.49 25.82 -16.84
N ARG A 573 -16.64 26.44 -16.01
CA ARG A 573 -15.44 27.15 -16.49
C ARG A 573 -14.36 26.21 -17.05
N LYS A 574 -14.41 24.92 -16.70
CA LYS A 574 -13.58 23.85 -17.28
C LYS A 574 -14.16 23.26 -18.58
N LYS A 575 -15.09 23.96 -19.25
CA LYS A 575 -15.68 23.53 -20.54
C LYS A 575 -14.58 23.23 -21.57
N GLY A 576 -14.57 22.00 -22.10
CA GLY A 576 -13.62 21.55 -23.13
C GLY A 576 -12.45 20.70 -22.63
N PHE A 577 -12.23 20.63 -21.31
CA PHE A 577 -11.31 19.67 -20.70
C PHE A 577 -12.05 18.32 -20.62
N GLY A 578 -11.55 17.29 -21.33
CA GLY A 578 -12.24 16.01 -21.61
C GLY A 578 -12.49 15.10 -20.40
N SER A 579 -13.23 15.58 -19.41
CA SER A 579 -13.51 14.90 -18.15
C SER A 579 -14.74 13.98 -18.21
N VAL A 580 -15.49 13.98 -19.32
CA VAL A 580 -16.72 13.18 -19.48
C VAL A 580 -16.55 12.25 -20.69
N ALA A 581 -16.56 10.93 -20.44
CA ALA A 581 -16.60 9.94 -21.52
C ALA A 581 -17.91 10.07 -22.32
N ASP A 582 -17.82 9.95 -23.64
CA ASP A 582 -18.94 10.11 -24.60
C ASP A 582 -19.65 11.48 -24.50
N GLU A 583 -18.92 12.51 -24.07
CA GLU A 583 -19.47 13.85 -23.86
C GLU A 583 -20.27 14.33 -25.08
N GLU A 584 -19.75 14.16 -26.29
CA GLU A 584 -20.32 14.76 -27.50
C GLU A 584 -21.69 14.18 -27.88
N GLU A 585 -21.86 12.86 -27.78
CA GLU A 585 -23.10 12.19 -28.16
C GLU A 585 -24.19 12.39 -27.10
N GLU A 586 -23.83 12.29 -25.81
CA GLU A 586 -24.79 12.51 -24.73
C GLU A 586 -25.21 13.97 -24.65
N PHE A 587 -24.29 14.89 -24.95
CA PHE A 587 -24.58 16.31 -25.03
C PHE A 587 -25.55 16.62 -26.17
N ARG A 588 -25.39 16.02 -27.35
CA ARG A 588 -26.38 16.11 -28.44
C ARG A 588 -27.77 15.63 -27.99
N LYS A 589 -27.85 14.46 -27.34
CA LYS A 589 -29.12 13.91 -26.83
C LYS A 589 -29.76 14.86 -25.82
N TYR A 590 -28.98 15.46 -24.94
CA TYR A 590 -29.47 16.44 -23.97
C TYR A 590 -30.01 17.71 -24.64
N LEU A 591 -29.27 18.29 -25.59
CA LEU A 591 -29.68 19.50 -26.31
C LEU A 591 -31.02 19.34 -27.04
N SER A 592 -31.34 18.12 -27.52
CA SER A 592 -32.65 17.84 -28.13
C SER A 592 -33.83 17.92 -27.15
N ARG A 593 -33.58 17.80 -25.84
CA ARG A 593 -34.62 17.71 -24.79
C ARG A 593 -34.88 19.04 -24.07
N ILE A 594 -33.99 20.02 -24.19
CA ILE A 594 -34.10 21.31 -23.50
C ILE A 594 -34.94 22.31 -24.32
N ARG A 595 -35.61 23.25 -23.64
CA ARG A 595 -36.45 24.28 -24.28
C ARG A 595 -35.78 25.66 -24.34
N ASP A 596 -34.61 25.81 -23.74
CA ASP A 596 -33.86 27.07 -23.65
C ASP A 596 -33.08 27.28 -24.95
N GLN A 597 -33.64 28.10 -25.85
CA GLN A 597 -33.04 28.38 -27.15
C GLN A 597 -31.63 28.99 -27.05
N PRO A 598 -31.37 30.04 -26.24
CA PRO A 598 -30.01 30.56 -26.03
C PRO A 598 -28.99 29.48 -25.63
N MET A 599 -29.37 28.54 -24.75
CA MET A 599 -28.51 27.42 -24.41
C MET A 599 -28.26 26.49 -25.60
N VAL A 600 -29.32 26.13 -26.35
CA VAL A 600 -29.16 25.27 -27.54
C VAL A 600 -28.25 25.93 -28.57
N GLU A 601 -28.34 27.24 -28.75
CA GLU A 601 -27.45 27.99 -29.65
C GLU A 601 -26.00 27.99 -29.17
N GLU A 602 -25.74 28.35 -27.90
CA GLU A 602 -24.39 28.39 -27.33
C GLU A 602 -23.71 27.02 -27.37
N TYR A 603 -24.44 25.98 -26.97
CA TYR A 603 -23.88 24.64 -26.81
C TYR A 603 -23.94 23.79 -28.07
N GLY A 604 -24.93 24.01 -28.93
CA GLY A 604 -24.98 23.41 -30.27
C GLY A 604 -23.85 23.93 -31.16
N THR A 605 -23.54 25.23 -31.11
CA THR A 605 -22.40 25.81 -31.86
C THR A 605 -21.06 25.36 -31.30
N TRP A 606 -20.95 25.26 -29.96
CA TRP A 606 -19.77 24.64 -29.33
C TRP A 606 -19.55 23.20 -29.79
N LEU A 607 -20.61 22.38 -29.80
CA LEU A 607 -20.53 20.98 -30.26
C LEU A 607 -20.15 20.92 -31.74
N ALA A 608 -20.70 21.81 -32.58
CA ALA A 608 -20.37 21.89 -33.99
C ALA A 608 -18.91 22.28 -34.27
N ASN A 609 -18.27 23.09 -33.41
CA ASN A 609 -16.85 23.40 -33.52
C ASN A 609 -15.94 22.20 -33.18
N ARG A 610 -16.36 21.36 -32.22
CA ARG A 610 -15.56 20.21 -31.75
C ARG A 610 -15.80 18.97 -32.61
N ASN A 611 -17.06 18.68 -32.90
CA ASN A 611 -17.50 17.59 -33.76
C ASN A 611 -18.62 18.07 -34.69
N PRO A 612 -18.27 18.55 -35.90
CA PRO A 612 -19.22 19.06 -36.87
C PRO A 612 -20.36 18.09 -37.15
N LYS A 613 -20.06 16.79 -37.31
CA LYS A 613 -21.05 15.75 -37.65
C LYS A 613 -22.16 15.61 -36.61
N LEU A 614 -21.82 15.69 -35.33
CA LEU A 614 -22.81 15.63 -34.24
C LEU A 614 -23.47 16.98 -34.00
N GLY A 615 -22.72 18.08 -34.06
CA GLY A 615 -23.24 19.42 -33.79
C GLY A 615 -24.29 19.88 -34.80
N VAL A 616 -24.08 19.60 -36.08
CA VAL A 616 -25.05 19.97 -37.13
C VAL A 616 -26.39 19.26 -36.98
N GLN A 617 -26.39 18.05 -36.40
CA GLN A 617 -27.62 17.32 -36.12
C GLN A 617 -28.49 18.04 -35.09
N VAL A 618 -27.92 18.79 -34.14
CA VAL A 618 -28.70 19.55 -33.13
C VAL A 618 -29.62 20.56 -33.80
N PHE A 619 -29.11 21.28 -34.80
CA PHE A 619 -29.86 22.31 -35.53
C PHE A 619 -30.78 21.74 -36.62
N ALA A 620 -30.61 20.48 -36.97
CA ALA A 620 -31.42 19.78 -37.96
C ALA A 620 -32.38 18.76 -37.33
N ASP A 621 -32.37 18.52 -36.01
CA ASP A 621 -33.21 17.49 -35.39
C ASP A 621 -34.67 17.95 -35.30
N GLU A 622 -35.58 17.26 -35.99
CA GLU A 622 -37.02 17.57 -35.97
C GLU A 622 -37.69 17.18 -34.65
N ASN A 623 -37.09 16.27 -33.90
CA ASN A 623 -37.56 15.81 -32.60
C ASN A 623 -37.05 16.71 -31.45
N SER A 624 -36.20 17.70 -31.76
CA SER A 624 -35.73 18.68 -30.79
C SER A 624 -36.90 19.54 -30.28
N ARG A 625 -36.86 19.88 -28.99
CA ARG A 625 -37.81 20.82 -28.39
C ARG A 625 -37.61 22.26 -28.84
N VAL A 626 -36.41 22.63 -29.27
CA VAL A 626 -36.11 23.92 -29.93
C VAL A 626 -35.88 23.64 -31.41
N LYS A 627 -36.64 24.31 -32.27
CA LYS A 627 -36.56 24.16 -33.73
C LYS A 627 -35.95 25.40 -34.34
N PHE A 628 -35.00 25.21 -35.24
CA PHE A 628 -34.36 26.28 -36.00
C PHE A 628 -34.81 26.24 -37.45
N LYS A 629 -35.05 27.40 -38.05
CA LYS A 629 -35.16 27.48 -39.51
C LYS A 629 -33.79 27.29 -40.13
N HIS A 630 -33.72 26.67 -41.30
CA HIS A 630 -32.44 26.39 -41.97
C HIS A 630 -31.60 27.68 -42.18
N GLU A 631 -32.23 28.79 -42.54
CA GLU A 631 -31.57 30.09 -42.72
C GLU A 631 -30.94 30.63 -41.43
N GLU A 632 -31.65 30.49 -40.31
CA GLU A 632 -31.22 30.92 -38.98
C GLU A 632 -30.08 30.03 -38.47
N ALA A 633 -30.20 28.71 -38.63
CA ALA A 633 -29.15 27.75 -38.29
C ALA A 633 -27.86 28.00 -39.11
N VAL A 634 -27.98 28.26 -40.42
CA VAL A 634 -26.82 28.59 -41.26
C VAL A 634 -26.18 29.91 -40.83
N SER A 635 -26.98 30.93 -40.49
CA SER A 635 -26.46 32.22 -40.04
C SER A 635 -25.70 32.08 -38.71
N LEU A 636 -26.28 31.34 -37.77
CA LEU A 636 -25.68 31.05 -36.46
C LEU A 636 -24.39 30.23 -36.59
N LEU A 637 -24.38 29.20 -37.44
CA LEU A 637 -23.19 28.39 -37.71
C LEU A 637 -22.11 29.20 -38.43
N LYS A 638 -22.45 30.07 -39.39
CA LYS A 638 -21.47 30.95 -40.04
C LYS A 638 -20.79 31.89 -39.04
N GLU A 639 -21.54 32.42 -38.08
CA GLU A 639 -21.02 33.33 -37.07
C GLU A 639 -20.15 32.61 -36.03
N LYS A 640 -20.63 31.48 -35.49
CA LYS A 640 -20.04 30.86 -34.29
C LYS A 640 -19.30 29.54 -34.55
N ALA A 641 -19.55 28.86 -35.67
CA ALA A 641 -18.92 27.57 -36.02
C ALA A 641 -18.74 27.41 -37.55
N PRO A 642 -17.97 28.31 -38.22
CA PRO A 642 -17.96 28.41 -39.68
C PRO A 642 -17.51 27.14 -40.41
N ALA A 643 -16.64 26.34 -39.78
CA ALA A 643 -16.17 25.07 -40.32
C ALA A 643 -17.29 24.00 -40.43
N ALA A 644 -18.34 24.10 -39.61
CA ALA A 644 -19.44 23.15 -39.60
C ALA A 644 -20.54 23.44 -40.64
N VAL A 645 -20.50 24.61 -41.30
CA VAL A 645 -21.52 25.02 -42.28
C VAL A 645 -21.59 24.06 -43.46
N LYS A 646 -20.42 23.61 -43.95
CA LYS A 646 -20.35 22.63 -45.04
C LYS A 646 -21.02 21.31 -44.63
N GLU A 647 -20.67 20.80 -43.46
CA GLU A 647 -21.25 19.55 -42.92
C GLU A 647 -22.77 19.67 -42.71
N TYR A 648 -23.27 20.84 -42.31
CA TYR A 648 -24.71 21.10 -42.15
C TYR A 648 -25.44 21.04 -43.48
N LEU A 649 -24.92 21.70 -44.51
CA LEU A 649 -25.51 21.68 -45.86
C LEU A 649 -25.48 20.27 -46.46
N GLU A 650 -24.37 19.55 -46.31
CA GLU A 650 -24.26 18.15 -46.72
C GLU A 650 -25.27 17.27 -45.97
N TYR A 651 -25.43 17.47 -44.65
CA TYR A 651 -26.41 16.74 -43.85
C TYR A 651 -27.85 17.00 -44.30
N LEU A 652 -28.21 18.22 -44.69
CA LEU A 652 -29.53 18.54 -45.21
C LEU A 652 -29.81 17.89 -46.57
N VAL A 653 -28.82 17.92 -47.47
CA VAL A 653 -28.95 17.39 -48.84
C VAL A 653 -28.95 15.87 -48.86
N TYR A 654 -27.99 15.24 -48.19
CA TYR A 654 -27.78 13.79 -48.25
C TYR A 654 -28.48 13.03 -47.12
N GLY A 655 -28.62 13.64 -45.94
CA GLY A 655 -29.17 12.98 -44.74
C GLY A 655 -30.69 13.13 -44.58
N LYS A 656 -31.26 14.28 -44.96
CA LYS A 656 -32.70 14.58 -44.75
C LYS A 656 -33.58 14.61 -46.01
N LYS A 657 -33.02 14.54 -47.22
CA LYS A 657 -33.76 14.71 -48.50
C LYS A 657 -34.66 15.95 -48.48
N VAL A 658 -34.15 17.11 -48.07
CA VAL A 658 -34.86 18.37 -48.32
C VAL A 658 -34.66 18.72 -49.80
N SER A 659 -35.70 18.56 -50.61
CA SER A 659 -35.70 19.01 -51.99
C SER A 659 -35.62 20.54 -52.01
N CYS A 660 -34.51 21.07 -52.53
CA CYS A 660 -34.37 22.48 -52.84
C CYS A 660 -35.45 22.89 -53.86
N GLU A 661 -36.37 23.79 -53.49
CA GLU A 661 -37.17 24.50 -54.49
C GLU A 661 -36.26 25.51 -55.23
N PRO A 662 -36.32 25.59 -56.57
CA PRO A 662 -35.45 26.49 -57.32
C PRO A 662 -35.90 27.94 -57.18
N CYS A 663 -34.96 28.83 -56.81
CA CYS A 663 -35.16 30.27 -56.83
C CYS A 663 -35.52 30.75 -58.24
N GLU A 664 -36.68 31.39 -58.39
CA GLU A 664 -37.04 32.16 -59.58
C GLU A 664 -36.11 33.36 -59.71
N ALA A 665 -35.35 33.38 -60.82
CA ALA A 665 -34.60 34.54 -61.26
C ALA A 665 -35.54 35.53 -61.94
N THR A 666 -35.74 36.71 -61.33
CA THR A 666 -36.29 37.88 -62.00
C THR A 666 -35.16 38.71 -62.62
N ARG A 667 -35.39 39.07 -63.89
CA ARG A 667 -34.53 39.80 -64.83
C ARG A 667 -34.06 41.17 -64.34
#